data_AF-W8Z1Q6-F1
#
_entry.id   AF-W8Z1Q6-F1
#
_cell.length_a   1.000
_cell.length_b   1.000
_cell.length_c   1.000
_cell.angle_alpha   90.00
_cell.angle_beta   90.00
_cell.angle_gamma   90.00
#
_symmetry.space_group_name_H-M   'P 1'
#
loop_
_entity.id
_entity.type
_entity.pdbx_description
1 polymer ?
#
loop_
_entity_poly.entity_id
_entity_poly.type
_entity_poly.pdbx_seq_one_letter_code
_entity_poly.pdbx_strand_id
1 'polypeptide(L)'
;MVLRRAGSRRWSRCGLPAYGMGGVRLHRPCRASRDAPPAGADRRPQCFPRAGSRRHGLRVLLGRTSRHDPRREGPGSRAELLISSSPPRQARAGEAAGRTGREPRFPGSLRCRTYAAFRHKQAMEKTIPRGEDAMTWKRKMTLSTLAAVLASGAAAAVPPRPAADIGLIGHAYAAGSLPQPGTIDQALAQLYALHAALLAGDPADYRDVLNFREELRSLDPAAEFALAAPVWDKIQPKLAATEDLEFIKSNLFLLMRDTIALLYAPEASDLQAIRSNADYRRALVPIVRAGGVDDLTMDEVVEFMYGNGAGKRGVEGTIREFVSRLSQPELMQLLFMPEKRNELMLRVLTDMLGRTGDYAFSRMLQAYGITGADLVKVLGNAQERLQLEKPAGTALLVALMRMTSSELVKVGNGGRMHQYSLLLNGIAAPEGAIRWYKIEGDDDVRVFVNGLVTIPDDSAAGSALLQAKLINPYGGPEKIVFEKRITLSAESGATPSPSPDPGASPTPGPGTSPSPDPGASPTPAPTPTPDPGTGGGFPGFPGFPGGGFPGGGTPGSGSGSGSESGNAGPGSIAERIRSIVEQYIARIEAIRRELAASPTPAQRIALIREAFKAAQEALDAIAKINLTALEPDPAGLSGIKWDSADALASLAAVSEAAASVKSALEGLDGSGSDLTKKLRVSVQLDAGSAGSSWSLEVPQEALTAAQTSGIQYIGLAGGGAQVSVPVDGRSGDLQISLTHEDDSEVRKATDLPLASGGYSFKVRQNGQASAAAAKPLRLSLPVSADSAGSDLLGLVRIRAGRAVDFQAGTVSSVYEADVLDSAAVYAVVENKVEFTDLANAKWAETSIQGIAAKGIMTGVAAGKFDPSRSVTRAEIAKMIVRAFNLEGSSADIAFKDVKATDWFAPYVAAAVASGITNGRSSDSFAPGAPVSRQELAVMVTRAMQAAGGYPALTNPDAALAAYKDQASVAASLRPGVALAAQLGIVGSGGVLQPAKPASRAEAAVILYRTLKQLQS
;
A
#
# COMPACT_ATOMS: atom_id res chain seq x y z
N MET A 1 42.38 -34.13 3.14
CA MET A 1 43.07 -35.04 4.07
C MET A 1 42.19 -35.19 5.32
N VAL A 2 41.72 -36.40 5.69
CA VAL A 2 42.36 -37.33 6.67
C VAL A 2 42.17 -36.80 8.11
N LEU A 3 41.51 -37.49 9.08
CA LEU A 3 41.00 -38.88 9.14
C LEU A 3 39.77 -39.09 10.09
N ARG A 4 39.25 -40.32 10.12
CA ARG A 4 38.01 -40.85 10.78
C ARG A 4 37.99 -40.88 12.32
N ARG A 5 36.78 -40.83 12.92
CA ARG A 5 36.03 -41.92 13.65
C ARG A 5 34.78 -41.31 14.35
N ALA A 6 33.57 -41.86 14.44
CA ALA A 6 32.91 -43.18 14.24
C ALA A 6 32.66 -44.02 15.53
N GLY A 7 31.37 -44.34 15.79
CA GLY A 7 30.86 -45.14 16.94
C GLY A 7 30.06 -44.30 17.94
N SER A 8 28.73 -44.37 18.16
CA SER A 8 27.61 -45.28 17.83
C SER A 8 27.18 -46.31 18.91
N ARG A 9 25.97 -46.09 19.46
CA ARG A 9 24.93 -47.00 20.05
C ARG A 9 24.24 -46.25 21.22
N ARG A 10 22.92 -46.04 21.32
CA ARG A 10 21.65 -46.79 21.08
C ARG A 10 21.11 -47.49 22.34
N TRP A 11 19.77 -47.38 22.51
CA TRP A 11 18.85 -48.12 23.41
C TRP A 11 18.83 -47.65 24.89
N SER A 12 17.69 -47.68 25.61
CA SER A 12 16.28 -47.84 25.19
C SER A 12 15.26 -47.46 26.28
N ARG A 13 14.06 -47.03 25.83
CA ARG A 13 12.71 -47.18 26.44
C ARG A 13 12.38 -46.68 27.87
N CYS A 14 11.28 -45.89 27.93
CA CYS A 14 10.13 -45.97 28.86
C CYS A 14 10.33 -45.78 30.39
N GLY A 15 9.53 -44.91 31.02
CA GLY A 15 9.42 -44.84 32.50
C GLY A 15 8.88 -43.53 33.09
N LEU A 16 7.60 -43.21 32.86
CA LEU A 16 6.81 -42.26 33.68
C LEU A 16 6.29 -42.98 34.96
N PRO A 17 5.79 -42.29 36.02
CA PRO A 17 5.84 -40.85 36.36
C PRO A 17 6.13 -40.56 37.87
N ALA A 18 5.88 -39.30 38.28
CA ALA A 18 5.13 -38.90 39.50
C ALA A 18 5.84 -38.55 40.84
N TYR A 19 5.59 -37.29 41.25
CA TYR A 19 5.21 -36.79 42.60
C TYR A 19 6.04 -37.08 43.87
N GLY A 20 6.33 -36.01 44.61
CA GLY A 20 6.76 -36.05 46.02
C GLY A 20 6.99 -34.64 46.61
N MET A 21 6.03 -34.10 47.36
CA MET A 21 6.15 -32.81 48.07
C MET A 21 6.72 -32.94 49.50
N GLY A 22 7.37 -31.89 49.98
CA GLY A 22 7.45 -31.54 51.42
C GLY A 22 8.83 -31.64 52.08
N GLY A 23 9.01 -31.02 53.27
CA GLY A 23 10.11 -31.44 54.17
C GLY A 23 11.03 -30.39 54.86
N VAL A 24 10.62 -29.13 55.01
CA VAL A 24 10.82 -28.28 56.22
C VAL A 24 12.08 -28.49 57.14
N ARG A 25 12.84 -27.38 57.34
CA ARG A 25 13.74 -27.00 58.48
C ARG A 25 15.20 -27.55 58.62
N LEU A 26 16.13 -26.57 58.50
CA LEU A 26 17.23 -26.20 59.44
C LEU A 26 18.14 -27.27 60.09
N HIS A 27 19.47 -27.14 59.90
CA HIS A 27 20.42 -26.80 60.99
C HIS A 27 21.83 -26.38 60.48
N ARG A 28 22.59 -25.65 61.33
CA ARG A 28 24.05 -25.35 61.27
C ARG A 28 24.74 -26.04 62.51
N PRO A 29 26.07 -25.94 62.82
CA PRO A 29 27.25 -25.30 62.15
C PRO A 29 28.56 -26.16 62.15
N CYS A 30 29.72 -25.64 61.65
CA CYS A 30 31.01 -25.47 62.41
C CYS A 30 32.31 -25.15 61.59
N ARG A 31 33.09 -24.14 62.06
CA ARG A 31 34.58 -23.99 62.14
C ARG A 31 35.52 -24.15 60.90
N ALA A 32 36.74 -23.55 60.82
CA ALA A 32 37.40 -22.46 61.60
C ALA A 32 38.73 -21.93 60.96
N SER A 33 39.08 -20.66 61.27
CA SER A 33 40.45 -20.05 61.29
C SER A 33 41.24 -19.96 59.96
N ARG A 34 42.20 -19.04 59.69
CA ARG A 34 43.07 -18.10 60.45
C ARG A 34 43.23 -16.77 59.64
N ASP A 35 43.79 -15.62 60.05
CA ASP A 35 44.15 -14.93 61.33
C ASP A 35 44.36 -13.40 61.01
N ALA A 36 45.11 -12.62 61.81
CA ALA A 36 45.36 -11.16 61.71
C ALA A 36 46.69 -10.81 62.44
N PRO A 37 47.00 -9.57 62.94
CA PRO A 37 46.44 -8.20 62.79
C PRO A 37 47.52 -7.19 62.28
N PRO A 38 47.41 -5.85 62.40
CA PRO A 38 46.29 -4.93 62.72
C PRO A 38 45.90 -4.12 61.45
N ALA A 39 45.24 -2.94 61.43
CA ALA A 39 44.67 -2.00 62.42
C ALA A 39 43.38 -1.35 61.81
N GLY A 40 42.55 -0.54 62.47
CA GLY A 40 42.56 0.00 63.84
C GLY A 40 42.82 1.51 63.91
N ALA A 41 42.04 2.35 64.60
CA ALA A 41 40.76 2.11 65.29
C ALA A 41 40.01 3.44 65.62
N ASP A 42 38.68 3.34 65.81
CA ASP A 42 37.82 4.21 66.65
C ASP A 42 37.60 5.72 66.27
N ARG A 43 36.44 6.37 66.51
CA ARG A 43 35.09 5.92 66.97
C ARG A 43 33.96 6.90 66.54
N ARG A 44 32.71 6.64 66.99
CA ARG A 44 31.46 7.39 66.70
C ARG A 44 31.21 8.60 67.68
N PRO A 45 29.98 9.15 67.86
CA PRO A 45 29.46 10.37 67.21
C PRO A 45 28.99 11.48 68.22
N GLN A 46 28.36 12.58 67.77
CA GLN A 46 27.19 13.31 68.36
C GLN A 46 27.04 14.79 67.88
N CYS A 47 26.14 15.56 68.51
CA CYS A 47 25.46 16.77 68.01
C CYS A 47 26.16 18.14 68.25
N PHE A 48 25.63 19.19 67.59
CA PHE A 48 25.44 20.63 67.97
C PHE A 48 26.06 21.21 69.29
N PRO A 49 26.32 22.55 69.43
CA PRO A 49 25.98 23.70 68.57
C PRO A 49 27.03 24.88 68.49
N ARG A 50 26.56 26.06 67.99
CA ARG A 50 26.91 27.47 68.35
C ARG A 50 28.02 28.28 67.61
N ALA A 51 27.52 29.21 66.78
CA ALA A 51 27.61 30.68 66.89
C ALA A 51 28.92 31.47 66.56
N GLY A 52 28.75 32.54 65.75
CA GLY A 52 29.73 33.61 65.51
C GLY A 52 29.08 34.88 64.91
N SER A 53 29.41 36.06 65.45
CA SER A 53 28.88 37.42 65.12
C SER A 53 29.35 37.97 63.75
N ARG A 54 28.89 39.11 63.17
CA ARG A 54 28.32 40.41 63.64
C ARG A 54 27.28 40.93 62.61
N ARG A 55 26.22 41.73 62.85
CA ARG A 55 25.86 42.93 63.68
C ARG A 55 26.14 44.31 63.01
N HIS A 56 25.07 45.15 62.97
CA HIS A 56 24.92 46.59 62.60
C HIS A 56 24.23 46.86 61.24
N GLY A 57 23.27 47.80 61.10
CA GLY A 57 22.44 48.48 62.13
C GLY A 57 21.63 49.73 61.67
N LEU A 58 20.40 49.89 62.21
CA LEU A 58 19.57 51.14 62.32
C LEU A 58 19.03 51.80 61.01
N ARG A 59 17.71 52.08 60.86
CA ARG A 59 16.86 53.25 61.30
C ARG A 59 17.05 54.54 60.47
N VAL A 60 16.07 55.46 60.26
CA VAL A 60 14.58 55.49 60.19
C VAL A 60 14.11 56.95 59.90
N LEU A 61 12.83 57.19 59.52
CA LEU A 61 12.04 58.47 59.47
C LEU A 61 11.62 59.07 58.09
N LEU A 62 10.29 59.16 57.93
CA LEU A 62 9.41 60.27 57.45
C LEU A 62 9.80 61.24 56.30
N GLY A 63 8.81 61.45 55.41
CA GLY A 63 8.59 62.64 54.58
C GLY A 63 7.11 62.72 54.14
N ARG A 64 6.51 63.91 54.02
CA ARG A 64 5.05 64.13 53.76
C ARG A 64 4.83 65.42 52.96
N THR A 65 3.61 65.66 52.46
CA THR A 65 3.11 66.92 51.80
C THR A 65 3.59 67.16 50.35
N SER A 66 2.88 67.87 49.44
CA SER A 66 1.46 68.33 49.39
C SER A 66 1.02 68.77 47.96
N ARG A 67 -0.29 68.64 47.67
CA ARG A 67 -1.18 69.40 46.74
C ARG A 67 -0.59 70.33 45.66
N HIS A 68 -1.16 70.27 44.44
CA HIS A 68 -2.03 71.36 43.95
C HIS A 68 -2.99 70.90 42.82
N ASP A 69 -3.90 71.79 42.43
CA ASP A 69 -5.15 71.61 41.66
C ASP A 69 -5.68 73.04 41.30
N PRO A 70 -6.63 73.26 40.36
CA PRO A 70 -6.70 72.94 38.91
C PRO A 70 -6.79 74.23 38.04
N ARG A 71 -7.01 74.10 36.70
CA ARG A 71 -8.12 74.78 35.93
C ARG A 71 -7.91 74.84 34.39
N ARG A 72 -9.03 74.65 33.66
CA ARG A 72 -9.40 75.29 32.36
C ARG A 72 -8.50 74.97 31.14
N GLU A 73 -8.91 75.16 29.87
CA GLU A 73 -10.17 75.64 29.26
C GLU A 73 -10.47 74.86 27.95
N GLY A 74 -11.59 75.11 27.24
CA GLY A 74 -11.87 74.56 25.89
C GLY A 74 -11.59 75.60 24.78
N PRO A 75 -12.30 75.62 23.62
CA PRO A 75 -13.23 74.63 23.04
C PRO A 75 -13.14 74.47 21.48
N GLY A 76 -13.96 73.57 20.89
CA GLY A 76 -14.38 73.61 19.46
C GLY A 76 -13.43 73.01 18.41
N SER A 77 -13.83 72.78 17.14
CA SER A 77 -15.17 72.88 16.50
C SER A 77 -15.23 72.10 15.15
N ARG A 78 -16.46 71.94 14.61
CA ARG A 78 -16.84 71.49 13.23
C ARG A 78 -16.05 72.20 12.11
N ALA A 79 -15.95 71.74 10.85
CA ALA A 79 -16.96 71.17 9.92
C ALA A 79 -16.28 70.26 8.83
N GLU A 80 -16.91 69.36 8.06
CA GLU A 80 -18.02 69.48 7.05
C GLU A 80 -17.65 70.41 5.84
N LEU A 81 -18.02 70.18 4.56
CA LEU A 81 -19.13 69.41 3.94
C LEU A 81 -18.81 68.91 2.47
N LEU A 82 -19.84 68.51 1.70
CA LEU A 82 -19.88 67.70 0.44
C LEU A 82 -19.72 68.55 -0.88
N ILE A 83 -19.93 68.12 -2.16
CA ILE A 83 -20.75 67.05 -2.81
C ILE A 83 -20.33 66.74 -4.29
N SER A 84 -20.63 65.50 -4.78
CA SER A 84 -20.99 65.13 -6.19
C SER A 84 -19.88 65.15 -7.29
N SER A 85 -19.90 64.42 -8.42
CA SER A 85 -20.97 63.70 -9.16
C SER A 85 -20.51 62.45 -9.97
N SER A 86 -21.48 61.59 -10.32
CA SER A 86 -21.47 60.44 -11.28
C SER A 86 -21.30 60.87 -12.77
N PRO A 87 -21.44 60.02 -13.85
CA PRO A 87 -21.92 58.62 -14.02
C PRO A 87 -20.93 57.78 -14.91
N PRO A 88 -21.24 56.96 -15.96
CA PRO A 88 -22.46 56.19 -16.38
C PRO A 88 -22.25 54.74 -16.97
N ARG A 89 -23.15 53.79 -16.60
CA ARG A 89 -23.71 52.68 -17.44
C ARG A 89 -22.76 51.52 -17.89
N GLN A 90 -23.19 50.26 -18.12
CA GLN A 90 -24.48 49.52 -18.08
C GLN A 90 -24.15 47.99 -17.95
N ALA A 91 -25.02 46.96 -17.84
CA ALA A 91 -26.48 46.69 -17.74
C ALA A 91 -26.68 45.29 -17.07
N ARG A 92 -27.85 44.67 -16.87
CA ARG A 92 -29.28 45.04 -17.08
C ARG A 92 -30.13 44.60 -15.86
N ALA A 93 -31.34 44.03 -16.01
CA ALA A 93 -32.26 43.76 -14.87
C ALA A 93 -33.34 42.67 -15.11
N GLY A 94 -33.76 42.01 -14.01
CA GLY A 94 -34.88 41.07 -13.83
C GLY A 94 -34.60 40.17 -12.61
N GLU A 95 -35.53 39.84 -11.69
CA GLU A 95 -36.96 40.19 -11.52
C GLU A 95 -37.32 40.44 -10.02
N ALA A 96 -38.59 40.46 -9.61
CA ALA A 96 -39.06 41.34 -8.52
C ALA A 96 -39.60 40.71 -7.19
N ALA A 97 -39.39 41.46 -6.09
CA ALA A 97 -40.21 41.58 -4.86
C ALA A 97 -40.44 40.36 -3.92
N GLY A 98 -40.68 40.53 -2.60
CA GLY A 98 -40.63 41.75 -1.74
C GLY A 98 -41.40 41.59 -0.39
N ARG A 99 -41.38 42.64 0.46
CA ARG A 99 -42.05 42.82 1.79
C ARG A 99 -41.41 42.04 2.98
N THR A 100 -40.96 42.56 4.14
CA THR A 100 -41.20 43.72 5.08
C THR A 100 -41.95 43.31 6.36
N GLY A 101 -41.41 43.52 7.59
CA GLY A 101 -42.15 43.07 8.80
C GLY A 101 -41.71 43.36 10.27
N ARG A 102 -41.04 44.47 10.64
CA ARG A 102 -40.98 45.10 12.01
C ARG A 102 -40.36 44.37 13.24
N GLU A 103 -39.79 45.18 14.15
CA GLU A 103 -39.39 44.86 15.55
C GLU A 103 -40.59 44.86 16.53
N PRO A 104 -40.40 44.47 17.81
CA PRO A 104 -40.28 45.49 18.88
C PRO A 104 -39.17 45.23 19.94
N ARG A 105 -39.11 46.07 20.99
CA ARG A 105 -37.94 46.33 21.85
C ARG A 105 -38.00 45.75 23.29
N PHE A 106 -36.82 45.49 23.89
CA PHE A 106 -36.30 45.72 25.28
C PHE A 106 -37.26 45.83 26.50
N PRO A 107 -36.84 45.48 27.77
CA PRO A 107 -35.52 45.82 28.34
C PRO A 107 -34.87 44.91 29.43
N GLY A 108 -33.57 45.13 29.69
CA GLY A 108 -33.12 45.55 31.03
C GLY A 108 -32.23 44.64 31.91
N SER A 109 -31.07 45.21 32.31
CA SER A 109 -30.30 44.94 33.55
C SER A 109 -29.41 43.66 33.68
N LEU A 110 -28.25 43.64 34.38
CA LEU A 110 -27.16 44.65 34.64
C LEU A 110 -25.98 43.98 35.41
N ARG A 111 -24.71 44.23 35.00
CA ARG A 111 -23.44 44.17 35.82
C ARG A 111 -22.96 42.79 36.36
N CYS A 112 -21.69 42.56 36.75
CA CYS A 112 -20.37 43.04 36.26
C CYS A 112 -19.17 42.31 36.94
N ARG A 113 -18.01 42.26 36.25
CA ARG A 113 -16.61 42.24 36.76
C ARG A 113 -16.01 41.04 37.52
N THR A 114 -15.08 40.39 36.83
CA THR A 114 -13.71 39.94 37.22
C THR A 114 -13.07 40.44 38.53
N TYR A 115 -12.36 39.55 39.26
CA TYR A 115 -10.88 39.58 39.46
C TYR A 115 -10.36 38.24 40.07
N ALA A 116 -9.05 38.11 40.35
CA ALA A 116 -8.36 36.80 40.57
C ALA A 116 -7.49 36.66 41.86
N ALA A 117 -7.31 35.39 42.27
CA ALA A 117 -6.19 34.74 42.99
C ALA A 117 -5.76 35.15 44.44
N PHE A 118 -5.74 34.18 45.38
CA PHE A 118 -4.51 33.74 46.09
C PHE A 118 -4.65 32.36 46.82
N ARG A 119 -3.58 31.88 47.49
CA ARG A 119 -3.37 30.50 48.03
C ARG A 119 -3.77 30.30 49.52
N HIS A 120 -4.03 29.05 49.97
CA HIS A 120 -3.12 28.30 50.89
C HIS A 120 -3.46 26.82 51.27
N LYS A 121 -2.41 25.96 51.23
CA LYS A 121 -2.04 24.74 52.04
C LYS A 121 -3.04 23.68 52.61
N GLN A 122 -2.73 22.40 52.28
CA GLN A 122 -2.51 21.18 53.14
C GLN A 122 -3.55 20.81 54.25
N ALA A 123 -4.05 19.56 54.43
CA ALA A 123 -3.38 18.24 54.43
C ALA A 123 -4.38 17.05 54.59
N MET A 124 -3.88 15.81 54.46
CA MET A 124 -4.47 14.49 54.80
C MET A 124 -5.70 13.99 53.99
N GLU A 125 -5.97 12.69 53.79
CA GLU A 125 -5.17 11.46 53.50
C GLU A 125 -6.06 10.21 53.74
N LYS A 126 -6.28 9.35 52.72
CA LYS A 126 -6.36 7.87 52.84
C LYS A 126 -6.65 7.09 51.54
N THR A 127 -5.65 6.28 51.13
CA THR A 127 -5.74 4.87 50.69
C THR A 127 -6.95 4.35 49.87
N ILE A 128 -6.72 4.06 48.58
CA ILE A 128 -7.18 2.86 47.83
C ILE A 128 -6.01 2.47 46.87
N PRO A 129 -5.71 1.17 46.57
CA PRO A 129 -4.36 0.76 46.18
C PRO A 129 -4.10 0.64 44.66
N ARG A 130 -2.81 0.50 44.30
CA ARG A 130 -2.37 -0.13 43.05
C ARG A 130 -2.45 -1.65 43.21
N GLY A 131 -3.05 -2.33 42.24
CA GLY A 131 -3.10 -3.79 42.10
C GLY A 131 -3.62 -4.12 40.70
N GLU A 132 -3.05 -5.13 40.06
CA GLU A 132 -3.31 -5.44 38.66
C GLU A 132 -4.72 -5.99 38.43
N ASP A 133 -5.35 -5.57 37.33
CA ASP A 133 -6.12 -6.52 36.53
C ASP A 133 -5.88 -6.22 35.04
N ALA A 134 -5.24 -7.17 34.36
CA ALA A 134 -4.73 -6.96 33.01
C ALA A 134 -5.85 -7.18 31.98
N MET A 135 -6.61 -6.12 31.66
CA MET A 135 -7.70 -6.21 30.67
C MET A 135 -7.18 -6.73 29.32
N THR A 136 -7.56 -7.98 29.05
CA THR A 136 -7.15 -8.76 27.88
C THR A 136 -7.65 -8.14 26.58
N TRP A 137 -6.95 -8.46 25.49
CA TRP A 137 -7.10 -7.84 24.17
C TRP A 137 -8.55 -7.88 23.63
N LYS A 138 -9.36 -8.86 24.06
CA LYS A 138 -10.78 -8.97 23.71
C LYS A 138 -11.65 -7.78 24.16
N ARG A 139 -11.31 -7.09 25.25
CA ARG A 139 -12.11 -5.98 25.84
C ARG A 139 -11.79 -4.59 25.28
N LYS A 140 -11.30 -4.49 24.03
CA LYS A 140 -10.78 -3.22 23.46
C LYS A 140 -11.23 -2.90 22.02
N MET A 141 -12.11 -3.69 21.41
CA MET A 141 -12.55 -3.48 20.02
C MET A 141 -14.07 -3.64 19.82
N THR A 142 -14.83 -2.69 20.35
CA THR A 142 -16.03 -2.15 19.70
C THR A 142 -15.56 -1.12 18.64
N LEU A 143 -16.19 -0.90 17.48
CA LEU A 143 -17.39 -1.50 16.90
C LEU A 143 -17.27 -1.37 15.37
N SER A 144 -17.93 -2.24 14.59
CA SER A 144 -18.17 -2.02 13.14
C SER A 144 -19.59 -2.46 12.73
N THR A 145 -20.46 -2.64 13.73
CA THR A 145 -21.63 -3.51 13.63
C THR A 145 -22.82 -2.88 12.94
N LEU A 146 -23.17 -1.64 13.30
CA LEU A 146 -24.42 -1.03 12.83
C LEU A 146 -24.42 -0.83 11.31
N ALA A 147 -23.24 -0.75 10.68
CA ALA A 147 -23.06 -0.70 9.23
C ALA A 147 -23.07 -2.06 8.54
N ALA A 148 -22.35 -3.05 9.07
CA ALA A 148 -22.27 -4.38 8.43
C ALA A 148 -23.68 -4.95 8.20
N VAL A 149 -24.56 -4.77 9.18
CA VAL A 149 -25.97 -5.17 9.18
C VAL A 149 -26.81 -4.42 8.14
N LEU A 150 -26.43 -3.16 7.83
CA LEU A 150 -27.00 -2.35 6.76
C LEU A 150 -26.33 -2.57 5.40
N ALA A 151 -25.29 -3.41 5.32
CA ALA A 151 -24.62 -3.78 4.06
C ALA A 151 -24.89 -5.23 3.62
N SER A 152 -25.41 -6.09 4.50
CA SER A 152 -25.78 -7.49 4.17
C SER A 152 -26.80 -7.65 3.02
N GLY A 153 -27.45 -6.58 2.56
CA GLY A 153 -28.35 -6.60 1.40
C GLY A 153 -27.68 -7.02 0.08
N ALA A 154 -26.36 -6.91 -0.04
CA ALA A 154 -25.62 -7.23 -1.26
C ALA A 154 -25.16 -8.71 -1.37
N ALA A 155 -25.27 -9.53 -0.31
CA ALA A 155 -24.62 -10.83 -0.21
C ALA A 155 -25.60 -12.01 0.01
N ALA A 156 -26.40 -12.33 -1.00
CA ALA A 156 -27.59 -13.19 -0.85
C ALA A 156 -27.56 -14.58 -1.56
N ALA A 157 -26.46 -15.38 -1.49
CA ALA A 157 -26.49 -16.84 -1.78
C ALA A 157 -25.17 -17.62 -1.48
N VAL A 158 -25.13 -18.46 -0.42
CA VAL A 158 -24.07 -19.48 -0.11
C VAL A 158 -24.68 -20.54 0.86
N PRO A 159 -24.46 -21.89 0.77
CA PRO A 159 -24.64 -22.88 1.90
C PRO A 159 -23.43 -23.82 2.28
N PRO A 160 -23.47 -24.61 3.39
CA PRO A 160 -22.37 -25.48 3.85
C PRO A 160 -22.70 -26.99 3.80
N ARG A 161 -21.71 -27.86 4.07
CA ARG A 161 -21.85 -29.33 4.20
C ARG A 161 -20.94 -29.93 5.29
N PRO A 162 -21.16 -31.20 5.73
CA PRO A 162 -20.43 -31.82 6.85
C PRO A 162 -18.99 -32.23 6.51
N ALA A 163 -18.20 -32.53 7.54
CA ALA A 163 -16.73 -32.62 7.48
C ALA A 163 -16.14 -34.05 7.47
N ALA A 164 -14.95 -34.17 6.88
CA ALA A 164 -13.92 -35.16 7.22
C ALA A 164 -12.51 -34.66 6.81
N ASP A 165 -11.52 -34.93 7.67
CA ASP A 165 -10.07 -35.11 7.42
C ASP A 165 -9.25 -34.06 6.63
N ILE A 166 -8.90 -32.99 7.34
CA ILE A 166 -7.51 -32.50 7.61
C ILE A 166 -6.44 -32.73 6.50
N GLY A 167 -5.99 -31.63 5.87
CA GLY A 167 -4.71 -31.55 5.15
C GLY A 167 -4.45 -30.15 4.59
N LEU A 168 -3.43 -29.43 5.07
CA LEU A 168 -3.21 -28.02 4.72
C LEU A 168 -2.17 -27.83 3.59
N ILE A 169 -2.38 -26.80 2.78
CA ILE A 169 -1.52 -26.27 1.69
C ILE A 169 -1.52 -27.12 0.40
N GLY A 170 -2.23 -26.66 -0.64
CA GLY A 170 -2.03 -27.10 -2.02
C GLY A 170 -3.10 -26.66 -3.03
N HIS A 171 -2.62 -26.24 -4.21
CA HIS A 171 -3.36 -26.11 -5.49
C HIS A 171 -4.33 -24.93 -5.70
N ALA A 172 -4.59 -24.67 -6.99
CA ALA A 172 -5.56 -23.70 -7.50
C ALA A 172 -7.00 -24.17 -7.25
N TYR A 173 -7.99 -23.29 -7.53
CA TYR A 173 -9.43 -23.50 -7.36
C TYR A 173 -9.95 -24.89 -7.81
N ALA A 174 -9.86 -25.86 -6.90
CA ALA A 174 -10.55 -27.13 -6.96
C ALA A 174 -11.86 -26.99 -6.18
N ALA A 175 -12.95 -27.54 -6.72
CA ALA A 175 -14.31 -27.25 -6.23
C ALA A 175 -14.52 -27.65 -4.76
N GLY A 176 -14.44 -26.66 -3.87
CA GLY A 176 -14.70 -26.75 -2.44
C GLY A 176 -15.15 -25.38 -1.92
N SER A 177 -16.32 -25.33 -1.28
CA SER A 177 -16.95 -24.09 -0.82
C SER A 177 -16.10 -23.36 0.21
N LEU A 178 -16.06 -22.03 0.13
CA LEU A 178 -15.40 -21.19 1.14
C LEU A 178 -15.98 -21.46 2.54
N PRO A 179 -15.15 -21.54 3.60
CA PRO A 179 -15.62 -21.77 4.96
C PRO A 179 -16.39 -20.54 5.48
N GLN A 180 -17.46 -20.76 6.25
CA GLN A 180 -18.11 -19.67 7.01
C GLN A 180 -17.07 -18.98 7.90
N PRO A 181 -16.97 -17.64 7.88
CA PRO A 181 -16.05 -16.94 8.74
C PRO A 181 -16.61 -16.84 10.16
N GLY A 182 -16.14 -17.71 11.04
CA GLY A 182 -16.38 -17.62 12.48
C GLY A 182 -15.43 -16.65 13.19
N THR A 183 -14.52 -16.01 12.47
CA THR A 183 -13.58 -14.99 12.98
C THR A 183 -13.38 -13.85 11.99
N ILE A 184 -12.91 -12.71 12.49
CA ILE A 184 -12.60 -11.51 11.69
C ILE A 184 -11.64 -11.84 10.55
N ASP A 185 -10.57 -12.59 10.83
CA ASP A 185 -9.52 -12.89 9.83
C ASP A 185 -10.05 -13.76 8.69
N GLN A 186 -11.02 -14.65 8.97
CA GLN A 186 -11.71 -15.42 7.94
C GLN A 186 -12.66 -14.55 7.10
N ALA A 187 -13.35 -13.59 7.71
CA ALA A 187 -14.25 -12.68 6.99
C ALA A 187 -13.45 -11.77 6.04
N LEU A 188 -12.28 -11.30 6.49
CA LEU A 188 -11.33 -10.55 5.66
C LEU A 188 -10.78 -11.42 4.52
N ALA A 189 -10.42 -12.68 4.77
CA ALA A 189 -9.96 -13.60 3.74
C ALA A 189 -11.02 -13.84 2.64
N GLN A 190 -12.30 -13.98 3.02
CA GLN A 190 -13.41 -14.03 2.05
C GLN A 190 -13.57 -12.72 1.27
N LEU A 191 -13.49 -11.57 1.94
CA LEU A 191 -13.63 -10.26 1.31
C LEU A 191 -12.49 -9.99 0.31
N TYR A 192 -11.25 -10.38 0.65
CA TYR A 192 -10.12 -10.35 -0.28
C TYR A 192 -10.29 -11.31 -1.47
N ALA A 193 -10.87 -12.51 -1.25
CA ALA A 193 -11.16 -13.44 -2.34
C ALA A 193 -12.24 -12.89 -3.30
N LEU A 194 -13.27 -12.24 -2.77
CA LEU A 194 -14.32 -11.58 -3.56
C LEU A 194 -13.73 -10.45 -4.40
N HIS A 195 -12.85 -9.63 -3.81
CA HIS A 195 -12.17 -8.55 -4.53
C HIS A 195 -11.13 -9.06 -5.55
N ALA A 196 -10.50 -10.21 -5.31
CA ALA A 196 -9.67 -10.87 -6.31
C ALA A 196 -10.51 -11.39 -7.50
N ALA A 197 -11.71 -11.93 -7.26
CA ALA A 197 -12.65 -12.36 -8.31
C ALA A 197 -13.30 -11.18 -9.07
N LEU A 198 -13.34 -10.00 -8.45
CA LEU A 198 -13.73 -8.74 -9.08
C LEU A 198 -12.61 -8.21 -9.99
N LEU A 199 -11.36 -8.19 -9.49
CA LEU A 199 -10.16 -7.77 -10.23
C LEU A 199 -9.79 -8.70 -11.39
N ALA A 200 -10.11 -9.99 -11.29
CA ALA A 200 -10.01 -10.95 -12.40
C ALA A 200 -11.18 -10.86 -13.40
N GLY A 201 -12.05 -9.87 -13.24
CA GLY A 201 -13.27 -9.68 -14.02
C GLY A 201 -13.16 -8.69 -15.17
N ASP A 202 -14.30 -8.11 -15.53
CA ASP A 202 -14.38 -6.95 -16.41
C ASP A 202 -13.86 -5.71 -15.64
N PRO A 203 -12.87 -4.95 -16.16
CA PRO A 203 -12.37 -3.74 -15.49
C PRO A 203 -13.45 -2.69 -15.20
N ALA A 204 -14.59 -2.72 -15.91
CA ALA A 204 -15.76 -1.90 -15.57
C ALA A 204 -16.43 -2.36 -14.26
N ASP A 205 -16.53 -3.68 -14.00
CA ASP A 205 -17.08 -4.22 -12.74
C ASP A 205 -16.33 -3.61 -11.54
N TYR A 206 -14.99 -3.62 -11.60
CA TYR A 206 -14.13 -3.07 -10.55
C TYR A 206 -14.24 -1.54 -10.45
N ARG A 207 -14.40 -0.84 -11.58
CA ARG A 207 -14.56 0.63 -11.59
C ARG A 207 -15.89 1.06 -10.97
N ASP A 208 -16.99 0.38 -11.26
CA ASP A 208 -18.31 0.70 -10.69
C ASP A 208 -18.31 0.54 -9.16
N VAL A 209 -17.67 -0.52 -8.67
CA VAL A 209 -17.47 -0.79 -7.23
C VAL A 209 -16.63 0.30 -6.55
N LEU A 210 -15.54 0.76 -7.18
CA LEU A 210 -14.75 1.90 -6.67
C LEU A 210 -15.54 3.22 -6.70
N ASN A 211 -16.28 3.50 -7.77
CA ASN A 211 -17.07 4.73 -7.86
C ASN A 211 -18.14 4.79 -6.75
N PHE A 212 -18.76 3.65 -6.42
CA PHE A 212 -19.72 3.55 -5.32
C PHE A 212 -19.06 3.67 -3.92
N ARG A 213 -17.84 3.15 -3.73
CA ARG A 213 -17.05 3.39 -2.50
C ARG A 213 -16.85 4.88 -2.25
N GLU A 214 -16.57 5.65 -3.29
CA GLU A 214 -16.38 7.10 -3.16
C GLU A 214 -17.71 7.87 -3.06
N GLU A 215 -18.81 7.41 -3.69
CA GLU A 215 -20.16 7.92 -3.41
C GLU A 215 -20.52 7.75 -1.92
N LEU A 216 -20.29 6.56 -1.35
CA LEU A 216 -20.46 6.31 0.09
C LEU A 216 -19.60 7.25 0.94
N ARG A 217 -18.31 7.39 0.63
CA ARG A 217 -17.39 8.29 1.37
C ARG A 217 -17.79 9.76 1.29
N SER A 218 -18.42 10.19 0.20
CA SER A 218 -18.92 11.55 0.01
C SER A 218 -20.12 11.93 0.91
N LEU A 219 -20.78 10.97 1.56
CA LEU A 219 -21.91 11.24 2.45
C LEU A 219 -21.46 12.04 3.69
N ASP A 220 -22.20 13.11 3.98
CA ASP A 220 -21.96 14.02 5.09
C ASP A 220 -22.83 13.65 6.32
N PRO A 221 -22.25 13.55 7.54
CA PRO A 221 -23.01 13.24 8.75
C PRO A 221 -24.06 14.29 9.14
N ALA A 222 -23.97 15.55 8.68
CA ALA A 222 -24.97 16.57 9.02
C ALA A 222 -26.16 16.55 8.05
N ALA A 223 -25.93 16.33 6.75
CA ALA A 223 -26.96 16.26 5.71
C ALA A 223 -27.64 14.89 5.61
N GLU A 224 -26.87 13.79 5.59
CA GLU A 224 -27.41 12.45 5.28
C GLU A 224 -27.74 11.56 6.47
N PHE A 225 -27.62 12.03 7.72
CA PHE A 225 -28.02 11.22 8.89
C PHE A 225 -29.50 10.75 8.84
N ALA A 226 -30.37 11.51 8.17
CA ALA A 226 -31.78 11.18 7.98
C ALA A 226 -32.02 9.76 7.40
N LEU A 227 -31.06 9.20 6.65
CA LEU A 227 -31.11 7.83 6.15
C LEU A 227 -31.28 6.80 7.30
N ALA A 228 -30.63 7.05 8.45
CA ALA A 228 -30.62 6.17 9.61
C ALA A 228 -31.75 6.43 10.63
N ALA A 229 -32.60 7.45 10.41
CA ALA A 229 -33.64 7.87 11.37
C ALA A 229 -34.55 6.73 11.88
N PRO A 230 -35.06 5.78 11.06
CA PRO A 230 -35.90 4.67 11.55
C PRO A 230 -35.27 3.80 12.66
N VAL A 231 -33.94 3.78 12.73
CA VAL A 231 -33.16 3.10 13.77
C VAL A 231 -32.75 4.07 14.88
N TRP A 232 -32.26 5.26 14.52
CA TRP A 232 -31.76 6.24 15.48
C TRP A 232 -32.84 6.81 16.41
N ASP A 233 -34.04 7.05 15.89
CA ASP A 233 -35.18 7.59 16.67
C ASP A 233 -35.61 6.63 17.80
N LYS A 234 -35.20 5.35 17.71
CA LYS A 234 -35.38 4.33 18.75
C LYS A 234 -34.20 4.23 19.71
N ILE A 235 -33.00 4.62 19.28
CA ILE A 235 -31.77 4.63 20.08
C ILE A 235 -31.72 5.88 20.98
N GLN A 236 -31.91 7.06 20.38
CA GLN A 236 -31.76 8.35 21.06
C GLN A 236 -32.55 8.47 22.38
N PRO A 237 -33.81 8.02 22.52
CA PRO A 237 -34.59 8.17 23.75
C PRO A 237 -34.07 7.35 24.95
N LYS A 238 -33.08 6.46 24.76
CA LYS A 238 -32.47 5.66 25.83
C LYS A 238 -31.01 6.04 26.14
N LEU A 239 -30.43 6.97 25.38
CA LEU A 239 -29.13 7.56 25.71
C LEU A 239 -29.30 8.58 26.84
N ALA A 240 -28.26 8.75 27.66
CA ALA A 240 -28.38 9.55 28.88
C ALA A 240 -28.31 11.06 28.59
N ALA A 241 -29.02 11.87 29.37
CA ALA A 241 -29.04 13.34 29.27
C ALA A 241 -27.71 14.04 29.66
N THR A 242 -26.60 13.29 29.68
CA THR A 242 -25.23 13.72 29.98
C THR A 242 -24.26 13.44 28.83
N GLU A 243 -24.75 12.91 27.71
CA GLU A 243 -23.94 12.50 26.56
C GLU A 243 -24.12 13.47 25.38
N ASP A 244 -23.04 13.70 24.64
CA ASP A 244 -23.04 14.56 23.46
C ASP A 244 -23.71 13.80 22.30
N LEU A 245 -25.01 14.00 22.14
CA LEU A 245 -25.83 13.29 21.16
C LEU A 245 -25.41 13.60 19.71
N GLU A 246 -24.93 14.81 19.41
CA GLU A 246 -24.47 15.16 18.06
C GLU A 246 -23.09 14.53 17.77
N PHE A 247 -22.20 14.48 18.77
CA PHE A 247 -20.97 13.68 18.66
C PHE A 247 -21.27 12.19 18.43
N ILE A 248 -22.20 11.60 19.19
CA ILE A 248 -22.58 10.18 19.05
C ILE A 248 -23.17 9.94 17.66
N LYS A 249 -24.17 10.73 17.26
CA LYS A 249 -24.85 10.69 15.97
C LYS A 249 -23.86 10.79 14.80
N SER A 250 -22.98 11.79 14.82
CA SER A 250 -22.00 12.02 13.76
C SER A 250 -20.96 10.90 13.65
N ASN A 251 -20.39 10.45 14.78
CA ASN A 251 -19.38 9.39 14.77
C ASN A 251 -19.96 8.00 14.50
N LEU A 252 -21.21 7.75 14.90
CA LEU A 252 -21.95 6.56 14.49
C LEU A 252 -22.13 6.52 12.98
N PHE A 253 -22.52 7.64 12.36
CA PHE A 253 -22.66 7.73 10.90
C PHE A 253 -21.32 7.58 10.16
N LEU A 254 -20.26 8.25 10.61
CA LEU A 254 -18.92 8.11 10.03
C LEU A 254 -18.41 6.67 10.12
N LEU A 255 -18.53 6.02 11.29
CA LEU A 255 -18.21 4.59 11.39
C LEU A 255 -19.04 3.77 10.40
N MET A 256 -20.34 4.06 10.29
CA MET A 256 -21.21 3.29 9.41
C MET A 256 -20.74 3.41 7.96
N ARG A 257 -20.66 4.64 7.47
CA ARG A 257 -20.16 5.00 6.13
C ARG A 257 -18.84 4.30 5.81
N ASP A 258 -17.85 4.42 6.69
CA ASP A 258 -16.49 3.94 6.44
C ASP A 258 -16.40 2.40 6.53
N THR A 259 -17.19 1.76 7.39
CA THR A 259 -17.32 0.29 7.42
C THR A 259 -18.01 -0.25 6.17
N ILE A 260 -19.05 0.43 5.66
CA ILE A 260 -19.71 0.02 4.41
C ILE A 260 -18.72 0.18 3.26
N ALA A 261 -18.02 1.32 3.15
CA ALA A 261 -17.01 1.57 2.12
C ALA A 261 -15.87 0.52 2.09
N LEU A 262 -15.47 -0.02 3.25
CA LEU A 262 -14.47 -1.10 3.34
C LEU A 262 -14.89 -2.39 2.60
N LEU A 263 -16.20 -2.67 2.48
CA LEU A 263 -16.71 -3.82 1.72
C LEU A 263 -16.54 -3.62 0.20
N TYR A 264 -16.51 -2.37 -0.26
CA TYR A 264 -16.39 -1.99 -1.67
C TYR A 264 -14.95 -1.65 -2.10
N ALA A 265 -14.00 -1.48 -1.18
CA ALA A 265 -12.62 -1.94 -1.39
C ALA A 265 -11.89 -2.16 -0.04
N PRO A 266 -11.44 -3.39 0.26
CA PRO A 266 -10.81 -3.70 1.55
C PRO A 266 -9.34 -3.29 1.58
N GLU A 267 -9.04 -2.17 2.23
CA GLU A 267 -7.66 -1.76 2.52
C GLU A 267 -7.30 -2.05 3.99
N ALA A 268 -6.10 -2.60 4.23
CA ALA A 268 -5.64 -2.90 5.59
C ALA A 268 -5.47 -1.62 6.44
N SER A 269 -5.11 -0.51 5.79
CA SER A 269 -5.10 0.86 6.34
C SER A 269 -6.49 1.28 6.82
N ASP A 270 -7.52 1.19 5.97
CA ASP A 270 -8.90 1.54 6.32
C ASP A 270 -9.41 0.72 7.52
N LEU A 271 -9.22 -0.61 7.48
CA LEU A 271 -9.59 -1.49 8.58
C LEU A 271 -8.86 -1.11 9.88
N GLN A 272 -7.56 -0.79 9.80
CA GLN A 272 -6.80 -0.35 10.96
C GLN A 272 -7.26 1.03 11.46
N ALA A 273 -7.62 1.96 10.57
CA ALA A 273 -8.19 3.25 10.94
C ALA A 273 -9.52 3.07 11.69
N ILE A 274 -10.46 2.30 11.14
CA ILE A 274 -11.75 1.98 11.77
C ILE A 274 -11.56 1.32 13.14
N ARG A 275 -10.67 0.31 13.25
CA ARG A 275 -10.37 -0.39 14.51
C ARG A 275 -9.65 0.49 15.54
N SER A 276 -8.83 1.45 15.11
CA SER A 276 -8.02 2.30 16.00
C SER A 276 -8.69 3.62 16.38
N ASN A 277 -9.68 4.10 15.61
CA ASN A 277 -10.42 5.33 15.88
C ASN A 277 -11.04 5.35 17.29
N ALA A 278 -10.68 6.36 18.08
CA ALA A 278 -11.12 6.52 19.47
C ALA A 278 -12.52 7.11 19.61
N ASP A 279 -12.94 7.97 18.68
CA ASP A 279 -14.22 8.65 18.73
C ASP A 279 -15.36 7.74 18.27
N TYR A 280 -15.10 6.81 17.34
CA TYR A 280 -16.00 5.68 17.09
C TYR A 280 -16.22 4.87 18.39
N ARG A 281 -15.16 4.38 19.05
CA ARG A 281 -15.29 3.66 20.33
C ARG A 281 -16.10 4.45 21.36
N ARG A 282 -15.81 5.75 21.49
CA ARG A 282 -16.46 6.67 22.44
C ARG A 282 -17.94 6.88 22.15
N ALA A 283 -18.34 6.96 20.88
CA ALA A 283 -19.74 7.10 20.50
C ALA A 283 -20.60 5.85 20.76
N LEU A 284 -19.96 4.68 20.92
CA LEU A 284 -20.63 3.38 20.75
C LEU A 284 -20.72 2.56 22.03
N VAL A 285 -19.78 2.76 22.97
CA VAL A 285 -19.91 2.25 24.34
C VAL A 285 -21.24 2.67 25.02
N PRO A 286 -21.76 3.90 24.83
CA PRO A 286 -23.10 4.28 25.29
C PRO A 286 -24.23 3.42 24.69
N ILE A 287 -24.22 3.22 23.37
CA ILE A 287 -25.28 2.50 22.64
C ILE A 287 -25.31 1.01 23.05
N VAL A 288 -24.15 0.37 23.19
CA VAL A 288 -24.07 -1.03 23.62
C VAL A 288 -24.66 -1.19 25.03
N ARG A 289 -24.29 -0.29 25.97
CA ARG A 289 -24.77 -0.31 27.36
C ARG A 289 -26.26 0.02 27.50
N ALA A 290 -26.74 1.06 26.84
CA ALA A 290 -28.16 1.44 26.86
C ALA A 290 -29.06 0.41 26.13
N GLY A 291 -28.49 -0.40 25.24
CA GLY A 291 -29.08 -1.62 24.69
C GLY A 291 -29.05 -2.84 25.62
N GLY A 292 -28.60 -2.71 26.88
CA GLY A 292 -28.60 -3.80 27.85
C GLY A 292 -27.53 -4.88 27.62
N VAL A 293 -26.42 -4.52 26.98
CA VAL A 293 -25.26 -5.40 26.75
C VAL A 293 -24.02 -4.75 27.38
N ASP A 294 -23.28 -5.48 28.22
CA ASP A 294 -22.14 -4.92 28.97
C ASP A 294 -20.87 -4.74 28.10
N ASP A 295 -20.66 -5.67 27.17
CA ASP A 295 -19.57 -5.69 26.18
C ASP A 295 -20.10 -6.41 24.91
N LEU A 296 -19.77 -5.91 23.72
CA LEU A 296 -20.21 -6.48 22.44
C LEU A 296 -18.97 -6.70 21.57
N THR A 297 -18.51 -7.94 21.47
CA THR A 297 -17.26 -8.25 20.78
C THR A 297 -17.44 -8.32 19.26
N MET A 298 -16.41 -7.96 18.52
CA MET A 298 -16.43 -8.09 17.05
C MET A 298 -16.53 -9.55 16.58
N ASP A 299 -16.16 -10.54 17.42
CA ASP A 299 -16.40 -11.97 17.15
C ASP A 299 -17.91 -12.28 17.14
N GLU A 300 -18.70 -11.76 18.10
CA GLU A 300 -20.16 -11.91 18.14
C GLU A 300 -20.88 -11.18 16.99
N VAL A 301 -20.23 -10.14 16.44
CA VAL A 301 -20.70 -9.38 15.28
C VAL A 301 -20.51 -10.17 13.99
N VAL A 302 -19.32 -10.74 13.80
CA VAL A 302 -19.04 -11.68 12.70
C VAL A 302 -19.97 -12.90 12.81
N GLU A 303 -20.19 -13.43 14.00
CA GLU A 303 -21.13 -14.51 14.27
C GLU A 303 -22.60 -14.14 13.96
N PHE A 304 -23.03 -12.90 14.23
CA PHE A 304 -24.36 -12.44 13.80
C PHE A 304 -24.47 -12.33 12.27
N MET A 305 -23.43 -11.83 11.59
CA MET A 305 -23.45 -11.63 10.14
C MET A 305 -23.35 -12.95 9.36
N TYR A 306 -22.41 -13.81 9.73
CA TYR A 306 -21.97 -14.98 8.96
C TYR A 306 -22.20 -16.32 9.69
N GLY A 307 -22.51 -16.30 10.98
CA GLY A 307 -22.56 -17.50 11.81
C GLY A 307 -21.18 -17.98 12.25
N ASN A 308 -21.15 -19.11 12.94
CA ASN A 308 -19.91 -19.73 13.46
C ASN A 308 -19.74 -21.19 13.04
N GLY A 309 -20.66 -21.73 12.23
CA GLY A 309 -20.73 -23.15 11.84
C GLY A 309 -21.21 -24.09 12.95
N ALA A 310 -21.03 -23.72 14.22
CA ALA A 310 -21.45 -24.45 15.43
C ALA A 310 -22.93 -24.19 15.79
N GLY A 311 -23.83 -24.40 14.83
CA GLY A 311 -25.28 -24.27 15.01
C GLY A 311 -25.84 -22.85 14.80
N LYS A 312 -25.06 -21.79 15.06
CA LYS A 312 -25.46 -20.41 14.74
C LYS A 312 -25.15 -20.10 13.28
N ARG A 313 -26.18 -19.69 12.54
CA ARG A 313 -26.14 -19.51 11.07
C ARG A 313 -25.79 -18.08 10.63
N GLY A 314 -26.05 -17.07 11.45
CA GLY A 314 -25.96 -15.67 11.06
C GLY A 314 -26.97 -15.24 9.99
N VAL A 315 -26.93 -13.96 9.60
CA VAL A 315 -27.75 -13.37 8.52
C VAL A 315 -27.53 -14.13 7.21
N GLU A 316 -26.29 -14.24 6.76
CA GLU A 316 -25.95 -14.93 5.51
C GLU A 316 -26.42 -16.40 5.54
N GLY A 317 -26.17 -17.08 6.67
CA GLY A 317 -26.58 -18.47 6.83
C GLY A 317 -28.09 -18.71 7.04
N THR A 318 -28.86 -17.62 7.17
CA THR A 318 -30.32 -17.63 7.19
C THR A 318 -30.88 -17.32 5.80
N ILE A 319 -30.29 -16.36 5.05
CA ILE A 319 -30.63 -16.12 3.63
C ILE A 319 -30.49 -17.42 2.83
N ARG A 320 -29.31 -18.02 2.92
CA ARG A 320 -28.94 -19.41 2.58
C ARG A 320 -30.06 -20.43 2.71
N GLU A 321 -30.66 -20.52 3.90
CA GLU A 321 -31.68 -21.51 4.22
C GLU A 321 -32.99 -21.23 3.48
N PHE A 322 -33.42 -19.96 3.43
CA PHE A 322 -34.59 -19.57 2.66
C PHE A 322 -34.40 -19.82 1.16
N VAL A 323 -33.30 -19.33 0.57
CA VAL A 323 -33.00 -19.49 -0.86
C VAL A 323 -32.91 -20.97 -1.27
N SER A 324 -32.34 -21.84 -0.42
CA SER A 324 -32.25 -23.28 -0.69
C SER A 324 -33.60 -24.03 -0.75
N ARG A 325 -34.71 -23.38 -0.35
CA ARG A 325 -36.07 -23.94 -0.37
C ARG A 325 -36.93 -23.44 -1.53
N LEU A 326 -36.43 -22.50 -2.33
CA LEU A 326 -37.20 -21.85 -3.40
C LEU A 326 -37.19 -22.65 -4.70
N SER A 327 -38.31 -22.61 -5.42
CA SER A 327 -38.43 -23.16 -6.76
C SER A 327 -37.69 -22.32 -7.80
N GLN A 328 -37.41 -22.91 -8.98
CA GLN A 328 -36.73 -22.21 -10.08
C GLN A 328 -37.41 -20.88 -10.49
N PRO A 329 -38.76 -20.77 -10.58
CA PRO A 329 -39.43 -19.48 -10.80
C PRO A 329 -39.23 -18.47 -9.66
N GLU A 330 -39.18 -18.89 -8.40
CA GLU A 330 -38.95 -17.99 -7.26
C GLU A 330 -37.50 -17.50 -7.19
N LEU A 331 -36.53 -18.33 -7.60
CA LEU A 331 -35.14 -17.93 -7.75
C LEU A 331 -34.96 -16.92 -8.91
N MET A 332 -35.68 -17.09 -10.03
CA MET A 332 -35.75 -16.07 -11.09
C MET A 332 -36.38 -14.77 -10.57
N GLN A 333 -37.47 -14.85 -9.79
CA GLN A 333 -38.06 -13.66 -9.18
C GLN A 333 -37.09 -12.95 -8.23
N LEU A 334 -36.33 -13.66 -7.39
CA LEU A 334 -35.29 -13.04 -6.56
C LEU A 334 -34.19 -12.36 -7.37
N LEU A 335 -33.75 -12.98 -8.47
CA LEU A 335 -32.68 -12.44 -9.30
C LEU A 335 -33.12 -11.15 -10.00
N PHE A 336 -34.33 -11.10 -10.56
CA PHE A 336 -34.79 -10.00 -11.40
C PHE A 336 -35.74 -8.98 -10.71
N MET A 337 -36.36 -9.28 -9.57
CA MET A 337 -37.30 -8.38 -8.89
C MET A 337 -36.75 -7.88 -7.53
N PRO A 338 -36.43 -6.58 -7.37
CA PRO A 338 -35.90 -6.04 -6.11
C PRO A 338 -36.90 -6.16 -4.95
N GLU A 339 -38.21 -6.11 -5.22
CA GLU A 339 -39.28 -6.28 -4.22
C GLU A 339 -39.17 -7.64 -3.53
N LYS A 340 -38.81 -8.69 -4.28
CA LYS A 340 -38.64 -10.05 -3.77
C LYS A 340 -37.37 -10.21 -2.95
N ARG A 341 -36.31 -9.47 -3.29
CA ARG A 341 -35.10 -9.36 -2.44
C ARG A 341 -35.43 -8.65 -1.12
N ASN A 342 -36.23 -7.58 -1.17
CA ASN A 342 -36.64 -6.85 0.02
C ASN A 342 -37.61 -7.67 0.91
N GLU A 343 -38.52 -8.46 0.34
CA GLU A 343 -39.31 -9.47 1.07
C GLU A 343 -38.41 -10.50 1.77
N LEU A 344 -37.40 -11.03 1.07
CA LEU A 344 -36.47 -12.02 1.63
C LEU A 344 -35.65 -11.42 2.78
N MET A 345 -35.07 -10.23 2.58
CA MET A 345 -34.31 -9.54 3.62
C MET A 345 -35.17 -9.18 4.84
N LEU A 346 -36.44 -8.79 4.65
CA LEU A 346 -37.36 -8.56 5.76
C LEU A 346 -37.62 -9.84 6.56
N ARG A 347 -37.85 -10.98 5.90
CA ARG A 347 -38.04 -12.28 6.58
C ARG A 347 -36.78 -12.70 7.35
N VAL A 348 -35.61 -12.60 6.72
CA VAL A 348 -34.29 -12.92 7.31
C VAL A 348 -33.99 -12.06 8.53
N LEU A 349 -34.13 -10.73 8.42
CA LEU A 349 -33.83 -9.82 9.51
C LEU A 349 -34.85 -9.96 10.66
N THR A 350 -36.12 -10.26 10.36
CA THR A 350 -37.13 -10.53 11.39
C THR A 350 -36.79 -11.82 12.18
N ASP A 351 -36.40 -12.89 11.49
CA ASP A 351 -35.97 -14.15 12.13
C ASP A 351 -34.69 -13.95 12.97
N MET A 352 -33.66 -13.32 12.40
CA MET A 352 -32.39 -13.05 13.08
C MET A 352 -32.53 -12.16 14.31
N LEU A 353 -33.41 -11.14 14.28
CA LEU A 353 -33.70 -10.30 15.44
C LEU A 353 -34.54 -11.02 16.49
N GLY A 354 -35.34 -12.02 16.11
CA GLY A 354 -36.07 -12.88 17.04
C GLY A 354 -35.15 -13.80 17.86
N ARG A 355 -33.97 -14.15 17.34
CA ARG A 355 -32.98 -15.05 17.97
C ARG A 355 -32.15 -14.37 19.07
N THR A 356 -32.82 -13.77 20.05
CA THR A 356 -32.16 -13.06 21.16
C THR A 356 -31.55 -13.98 22.23
N GLY A 357 -31.83 -15.29 22.18
CA GLY A 357 -31.00 -16.28 22.87
C GLY A 357 -29.60 -16.40 22.24
N ASP A 358 -29.56 -16.52 20.90
CA ASP A 358 -28.35 -16.84 20.15
C ASP A 358 -27.37 -15.67 20.03
N TYR A 359 -27.85 -14.46 19.73
CA TYR A 359 -26.98 -13.33 19.38
C TYR A 359 -27.11 -12.15 20.35
N ALA A 360 -25.97 -11.69 20.88
CA ALA A 360 -25.90 -10.48 21.71
C ALA A 360 -26.39 -9.22 20.96
N PHE A 361 -26.10 -9.13 19.66
CA PHE A 361 -26.57 -8.03 18.83
C PHE A 361 -28.11 -8.01 18.66
N SER A 362 -28.75 -9.18 18.52
CA SER A 362 -30.22 -9.27 18.49
C SER A 362 -30.84 -8.86 19.83
N ARG A 363 -30.22 -9.20 20.97
CA ARG A 363 -30.63 -8.68 22.30
C ARG A 363 -30.59 -7.16 22.33
N MET A 364 -29.47 -6.57 21.91
CA MET A 364 -29.27 -5.12 21.89
C MET A 364 -30.34 -4.41 21.05
N LEU A 365 -30.59 -4.86 19.81
CA LEU A 365 -31.59 -4.25 18.94
C LEU A 365 -33.03 -4.47 19.45
N GLN A 366 -33.35 -5.65 20.00
CA GLN A 366 -34.64 -5.91 20.64
C GLN A 366 -34.86 -5.02 21.86
N ALA A 367 -33.83 -4.76 22.68
CA ALA A 367 -33.90 -3.86 23.82
C ALA A 367 -34.23 -2.42 23.40
N TYR A 368 -33.80 -1.98 22.21
CA TYR A 368 -34.21 -0.71 21.61
C TYR A 368 -35.59 -0.73 20.92
N GLY A 369 -36.23 -1.88 20.76
CA GLY A 369 -37.47 -2.02 19.99
C GLY A 369 -37.26 -1.87 18.48
N ILE A 370 -36.04 -2.10 17.98
CA ILE A 370 -35.69 -2.10 16.57
C ILE A 370 -36.12 -3.44 15.95
N THR A 371 -36.73 -3.38 14.78
CA THR A 371 -37.34 -4.51 14.06
C THR A 371 -36.73 -4.66 12.67
N GLY A 372 -36.99 -5.80 12.02
CA GLY A 372 -36.55 -6.02 10.63
C GLY A 372 -37.13 -4.98 9.67
N ALA A 373 -38.33 -4.45 9.95
CA ALA A 373 -38.95 -3.39 9.15
C ALA A 373 -38.25 -2.03 9.29
N ASP A 374 -37.60 -1.74 10.42
CA ASP A 374 -36.83 -0.49 10.59
C ASP A 374 -35.50 -0.58 9.84
N LEU A 375 -34.81 -1.73 9.92
CA LEU A 375 -33.59 -1.99 9.14
C LEU A 375 -33.86 -1.96 7.62
N VAL A 376 -34.96 -2.56 7.17
CA VAL A 376 -35.37 -2.52 5.75
C VAL A 376 -35.76 -1.11 5.29
N LYS A 377 -36.27 -0.24 6.18
CA LYS A 377 -36.45 1.19 5.86
C LYS A 377 -35.13 1.93 5.70
N VAL A 378 -34.14 1.69 6.55
CA VAL A 378 -32.80 2.30 6.39
C VAL A 378 -32.13 1.82 5.10
N LEU A 379 -32.27 0.54 4.74
CA LEU A 379 -31.85 -0.01 3.44
C LEU A 379 -32.55 0.71 2.26
N GLY A 380 -33.87 0.87 2.33
CA GLY A 380 -34.65 1.59 1.30
C GLY A 380 -34.22 3.05 1.15
N ASN A 381 -34.11 3.79 2.26
CA ASN A 381 -33.61 5.16 2.29
C ASN A 381 -32.24 5.27 1.58
N ALA A 382 -31.32 4.35 1.87
CA ALA A 382 -30.01 4.31 1.24
C ALA A 382 -30.09 4.01 -0.26
N GLN A 383 -30.92 3.04 -0.68
CA GLN A 383 -31.15 2.69 -2.09
C GLN A 383 -31.84 3.80 -2.92
N GLU A 384 -32.58 4.70 -2.26
CA GLU A 384 -33.15 5.90 -2.90
C GLU A 384 -32.14 7.05 -3.01
N ARG A 385 -31.23 7.20 -2.03
CA ARG A 385 -30.18 8.24 -2.01
C ARG A 385 -28.97 7.91 -2.88
N LEU A 386 -28.63 6.64 -3.02
CA LEU A 386 -27.38 6.19 -3.66
C LEU A 386 -27.60 5.73 -5.10
N GLN A 387 -26.88 6.34 -6.04
CA GLN A 387 -27.12 6.15 -7.47
C GLN A 387 -26.27 5.02 -8.06
N LEU A 388 -25.09 4.74 -7.49
CA LEU A 388 -24.14 3.75 -8.01
C LEU A 388 -24.23 2.37 -7.32
N GLU A 389 -25.18 2.18 -6.39
CA GLU A 389 -25.42 0.91 -5.69
C GLU A 389 -25.70 -0.25 -6.66
N LYS A 390 -26.52 0.00 -7.69
CA LYS A 390 -26.96 -1.04 -8.64
C LYS A 390 -25.83 -1.61 -9.51
N PRO A 391 -25.00 -0.79 -10.20
CA PRO A 391 -23.86 -1.33 -10.95
C PRO A 391 -22.81 -1.96 -10.02
N ALA A 392 -22.49 -1.36 -8.87
CA ALA A 392 -21.55 -1.93 -7.91
C ALA A 392 -22.04 -3.28 -7.32
N GLY A 393 -23.33 -3.38 -6.98
CA GLY A 393 -23.96 -4.61 -6.51
C GLY A 393 -24.03 -5.69 -7.60
N THR A 394 -24.22 -5.30 -8.87
CA THR A 394 -24.13 -6.21 -10.02
C THR A 394 -22.71 -6.77 -10.17
N ALA A 395 -21.71 -5.90 -10.10
CA ALA A 395 -20.30 -6.25 -10.18
C ALA A 395 -19.86 -7.20 -9.05
N LEU A 396 -20.26 -6.92 -7.79
CA LEU A 396 -20.00 -7.82 -6.67
C LEU A 396 -20.77 -9.15 -6.78
N LEU A 397 -22.01 -9.15 -7.26
CA LEU A 397 -22.77 -10.38 -7.52
C LEU A 397 -22.07 -11.25 -8.57
N VAL A 398 -21.61 -10.65 -9.66
CA VAL A 398 -20.86 -11.34 -10.71
C VAL A 398 -19.52 -11.87 -10.19
N ALA A 399 -18.78 -11.09 -9.38
CA ALA A 399 -17.55 -11.55 -8.71
C ALA A 399 -17.82 -12.71 -7.74
N LEU A 400 -18.91 -12.66 -6.96
CA LEU A 400 -19.35 -13.74 -6.07
C LEU A 400 -19.71 -15.00 -6.87
N MET A 401 -20.39 -14.87 -8.02
CA MET A 401 -20.65 -16.01 -8.91
C MET A 401 -19.36 -16.58 -9.51
N ARG A 402 -18.40 -15.75 -9.96
CA ARG A 402 -17.07 -16.22 -10.40
C ARG A 402 -16.36 -17.01 -9.29
N MET A 403 -16.40 -16.50 -8.06
CA MET A 403 -15.74 -17.10 -6.89
C MET A 403 -16.40 -18.40 -6.38
N THR A 404 -17.70 -18.57 -6.58
CA THR A 404 -18.49 -19.67 -5.97
C THR A 404 -19.17 -20.60 -6.97
N SER A 405 -19.03 -20.36 -8.27
CA SER A 405 -19.56 -21.24 -9.29
C SER A 405 -18.78 -22.56 -9.39
N SER A 406 -19.52 -23.62 -9.65
CA SER A 406 -19.00 -24.95 -9.99
C SER A 406 -19.90 -25.54 -11.07
N GLU A 407 -19.35 -26.32 -12.00
CA GLU A 407 -20.16 -26.97 -13.02
C GLU A 407 -20.82 -28.24 -12.47
N LEU A 408 -22.06 -28.48 -12.89
CA LEU A 408 -22.71 -29.79 -12.85
C LEU A 408 -22.91 -30.23 -14.30
N VAL A 409 -22.19 -31.27 -14.69
CA VAL A 409 -22.22 -31.84 -16.04
C VAL A 409 -22.97 -33.16 -16.02
N LYS A 410 -24.01 -33.29 -16.85
CA LYS A 410 -24.66 -34.57 -17.14
C LYS A 410 -24.12 -35.08 -18.48
N VAL A 411 -23.41 -36.20 -18.46
CA VAL A 411 -22.86 -36.85 -19.66
C VAL A 411 -23.90 -37.82 -20.24
N GLY A 412 -24.00 -37.86 -21.56
CA GLY A 412 -24.90 -38.72 -22.34
C GLY A 412 -24.30 -39.08 -23.70
N ASN A 413 -25.04 -39.88 -24.47
CA ASN A 413 -24.63 -40.42 -25.79
C ASN A 413 -23.17 -40.94 -25.82
N GLY A 414 -22.81 -41.79 -24.84
CA GLY A 414 -21.47 -42.40 -24.76
C GLY A 414 -20.32 -41.37 -24.73
N GLY A 415 -20.48 -40.25 -24.02
CA GLY A 415 -19.48 -39.18 -23.93
C GLY A 415 -19.54 -38.13 -25.05
N ARG A 416 -20.37 -38.33 -26.09
CA ARG A 416 -20.55 -37.37 -27.20
C ARG A 416 -21.40 -36.15 -26.82
N MET A 417 -22.14 -36.21 -25.72
CA MET A 417 -23.06 -35.17 -25.26
C MET A 417 -22.80 -34.82 -23.80
N HIS A 418 -22.53 -33.54 -23.51
CA HIS A 418 -22.36 -33.00 -22.16
C HIS A 418 -23.37 -31.87 -21.95
N GLN A 419 -24.32 -32.02 -21.01
CA GLN A 419 -25.21 -30.94 -20.59
C GLN A 419 -24.62 -30.26 -19.34
N TYR A 420 -24.13 -29.04 -19.51
CA TYR A 420 -23.61 -28.20 -18.44
C TYR A 420 -24.71 -27.42 -17.73
N SER A 421 -24.50 -27.14 -16.45
CA SER A 421 -25.30 -26.27 -15.60
C SER A 421 -24.38 -25.71 -14.51
N LEU A 422 -24.69 -24.53 -13.95
CA LEU A 422 -23.90 -23.97 -12.85
C LEU A 422 -24.57 -24.25 -11.50
N LEU A 423 -23.76 -24.66 -10.53
CA LEU A 423 -24.08 -24.66 -9.12
C LEU A 423 -23.38 -23.44 -8.48
N LEU A 424 -24.15 -22.45 -8.06
CA LEU A 424 -23.68 -21.32 -7.27
C LEU A 424 -23.63 -21.76 -5.81
N ASN A 425 -22.41 -22.09 -5.35
CA ASN A 425 -22.13 -22.72 -4.07
C ASN A 425 -23.08 -23.91 -3.76
N GLY A 426 -23.35 -24.77 -4.75
CA GLY A 426 -24.20 -25.96 -4.58
C GLY A 426 -25.72 -25.73 -4.71
N ILE A 427 -26.20 -24.50 -4.92
CA ILE A 427 -27.57 -24.24 -5.38
C ILE A 427 -27.54 -24.14 -6.91
N ALA A 428 -28.46 -24.82 -7.60
CA ALA A 428 -28.54 -24.75 -9.07
C ALA A 428 -28.93 -23.33 -9.52
N ALA A 429 -28.09 -22.73 -10.36
CA ALA A 429 -28.37 -21.44 -10.99
C ALA A 429 -29.68 -21.53 -11.79
N PRO A 430 -30.53 -20.48 -11.83
CA PRO A 430 -31.83 -20.58 -12.45
C PRO A 430 -31.75 -20.88 -13.96
N GLU A 431 -32.57 -21.82 -14.43
CA GLU A 431 -32.69 -22.12 -15.86
C GLU A 431 -33.11 -20.85 -16.63
N GLY A 432 -32.32 -20.49 -17.65
CA GLY A 432 -32.50 -19.26 -18.42
C GLY A 432 -31.78 -18.02 -17.88
N ALA A 433 -31.28 -18.01 -16.64
CA ALA A 433 -30.44 -16.91 -16.12
C ALA A 433 -28.99 -16.95 -16.65
N ILE A 434 -28.52 -18.14 -17.04
CA ILE A 434 -27.18 -18.38 -17.59
C ILE A 434 -27.29 -18.74 -19.08
N ARG A 435 -26.48 -18.10 -19.92
CA ARG A 435 -26.25 -18.50 -21.31
C ARG A 435 -24.84 -19.03 -21.52
N TRP A 436 -24.70 -20.01 -22.42
CA TRP A 436 -23.45 -20.70 -22.71
C TRP A 436 -22.96 -20.44 -24.13
N TYR A 437 -21.64 -20.28 -24.28
CA TYR A 437 -20.97 -19.88 -25.52
C TYR A 437 -19.70 -20.69 -25.78
N LYS A 438 -19.48 -21.10 -27.02
CA LYS A 438 -18.15 -21.49 -27.53
C LYS A 438 -17.37 -20.21 -27.81
N ILE A 439 -16.17 -20.07 -27.24
CA ILE A 439 -15.27 -18.94 -27.51
C ILE A 439 -14.17 -19.36 -28.49
N GLU A 440 -13.59 -20.54 -28.28
CA GLU A 440 -12.58 -21.18 -29.14
C GLU A 440 -12.81 -22.69 -29.14
N GLY A 441 -12.23 -23.41 -30.10
CA GLY A 441 -12.18 -24.88 -30.08
C GLY A 441 -12.53 -25.53 -31.42
N ASP A 442 -12.29 -26.84 -31.49
CA ASP A 442 -12.44 -27.67 -32.69
C ASP A 442 -13.84 -27.50 -33.29
N ASP A 443 -13.94 -27.27 -34.61
CA ASP A 443 -15.19 -26.84 -35.27
C ASP A 443 -16.38 -27.77 -35.00
N ASP A 444 -16.12 -29.07 -34.95
CA ASP A 444 -17.07 -30.15 -34.63
C ASP A 444 -17.81 -29.95 -33.29
N VAL A 445 -17.18 -29.30 -32.30
CA VAL A 445 -17.80 -29.04 -31.00
C VAL A 445 -18.84 -27.93 -31.15
N ARG A 446 -20.12 -28.30 -30.97
CA ARG A 446 -21.25 -27.36 -30.92
C ARG A 446 -21.64 -27.08 -29.47
N VAL A 447 -21.84 -25.81 -29.15
CA VAL A 447 -22.34 -25.33 -27.85
C VAL A 447 -23.66 -24.62 -28.07
N PHE A 448 -24.70 -25.02 -27.34
CA PHE A 448 -26.02 -24.38 -27.35
C PHE A 448 -26.17 -23.48 -26.12
N VAL A 449 -26.98 -22.42 -26.24
CA VAL A 449 -27.14 -21.38 -25.19
C VAL A 449 -27.68 -21.92 -23.86
N ASN A 450 -28.33 -23.08 -23.86
CA ASN A 450 -28.83 -23.78 -22.66
C ASN A 450 -27.77 -24.66 -21.95
N GLY A 451 -26.51 -24.66 -22.41
CA GLY A 451 -25.42 -25.45 -21.83
C GLY A 451 -25.29 -26.86 -22.38
N LEU A 452 -26.09 -27.25 -23.38
CA LEU A 452 -25.86 -28.49 -24.12
C LEU A 452 -24.60 -28.33 -24.99
N VAL A 453 -23.69 -29.30 -24.94
CA VAL A 453 -22.50 -29.38 -25.78
C VAL A 453 -22.42 -30.77 -26.43
N THR A 454 -22.11 -30.81 -27.72
CA THR A 454 -22.11 -32.04 -28.54
C THR A 454 -20.97 -32.07 -29.54
N ILE A 455 -20.43 -33.27 -29.79
CA ILE A 455 -19.66 -33.62 -30.98
C ILE A 455 -20.52 -34.54 -31.89
N PRO A 456 -20.32 -34.56 -33.23
CA PRO A 456 -21.03 -35.47 -34.12
C PRO A 456 -20.53 -36.92 -33.97
N ASP A 457 -21.16 -37.87 -34.65
CA ASP A 457 -20.91 -39.31 -34.45
C ASP A 457 -19.62 -39.83 -35.11
N ASP A 458 -19.05 -39.10 -36.06
CA ASP A 458 -17.79 -39.39 -36.73
C ASP A 458 -16.55 -38.86 -35.98
N SER A 459 -16.65 -37.70 -35.31
CA SER A 459 -15.56 -37.17 -34.47
C SER A 459 -15.35 -38.06 -33.23
N ALA A 460 -14.13 -38.55 -33.00
CA ALA A 460 -13.82 -39.39 -31.83
C ALA A 460 -13.72 -38.59 -30.51
N ALA A 461 -13.30 -37.33 -30.60
CA ALA A 461 -13.21 -36.39 -29.49
C ALA A 461 -13.25 -34.94 -30.04
N GLY A 462 -13.46 -33.96 -29.17
CA GLY A 462 -13.37 -32.53 -29.52
C GLY A 462 -13.29 -31.65 -28.28
N SER A 463 -12.52 -30.56 -28.36
CA SER A 463 -12.23 -29.65 -27.25
C SER A 463 -12.66 -28.21 -27.54
N ALA A 464 -13.19 -27.51 -26.52
CA ALA A 464 -13.61 -26.13 -26.63
C ALA A 464 -13.35 -25.31 -25.37
N LEU A 465 -13.18 -23.99 -25.53
CA LEU A 465 -13.28 -23.02 -24.45
C LEU A 465 -14.76 -22.64 -24.30
N LEU A 466 -15.38 -23.16 -23.25
CA LEU A 466 -16.78 -22.94 -22.89
C LEU A 466 -16.88 -21.79 -21.89
N GLN A 467 -17.70 -20.78 -22.19
CA GLN A 467 -17.91 -19.61 -21.35
C GLN A 467 -19.40 -19.47 -21.01
N ALA A 468 -19.70 -19.23 -19.73
CA ALA A 468 -21.05 -19.00 -19.24
C ALA A 468 -21.21 -17.53 -18.81
N LYS A 469 -22.32 -16.91 -19.25
CA LYS A 469 -22.65 -15.51 -18.95
C LYS A 469 -23.97 -15.43 -18.20
N LEU A 470 -24.00 -14.57 -17.18
CA LEU A 470 -25.20 -14.17 -16.47
C LEU A 470 -25.94 -13.10 -17.27
N ILE A 471 -27.24 -13.30 -17.51
CA ILE A 471 -28.12 -12.23 -18.01
C ILE A 471 -28.23 -11.18 -16.90
N ASN A 472 -27.83 -9.95 -17.19
CA ASN A 472 -27.73 -8.89 -16.18
C ASN A 472 -29.13 -8.55 -15.58
N PRO A 473 -29.35 -8.74 -14.27
CA PRO A 473 -30.65 -8.50 -13.66
C PRO A 473 -31.08 -7.03 -13.58
N TYR A 474 -30.18 -6.08 -13.83
CA TYR A 474 -30.45 -4.65 -13.87
C TYR A 474 -30.44 -4.08 -15.31
N GLY A 475 -30.31 -4.95 -16.32
CA GLY A 475 -30.18 -4.57 -17.73
C GLY A 475 -28.73 -4.24 -18.15
N GLY A 476 -28.50 -4.11 -19.46
CA GLY A 476 -27.15 -3.99 -20.03
C GLY A 476 -26.59 -5.33 -20.52
N PRO A 477 -25.27 -5.41 -20.83
CA PRO A 477 -24.67 -6.60 -21.42
C PRO A 477 -24.56 -7.77 -20.44
N GLU A 478 -24.59 -8.99 -20.98
CA GLU A 478 -24.40 -10.22 -20.19
C GLU A 478 -22.97 -10.32 -19.65
N LYS A 479 -22.83 -10.70 -18.37
CA LYS A 479 -21.54 -10.68 -17.64
C LYS A 479 -20.99 -12.10 -17.49
N ILE A 480 -19.71 -12.28 -17.84
CA ILE A 480 -19.02 -13.58 -17.75
C ILE A 480 -18.90 -14.00 -16.29
N VAL A 481 -19.43 -15.16 -15.93
CA VAL A 481 -19.41 -15.73 -14.56
C VAL A 481 -18.68 -17.05 -14.43
N PHE A 482 -18.45 -17.77 -15.55
CA PHE A 482 -17.70 -19.03 -15.57
C PHE A 482 -17.00 -19.20 -16.92
N GLU A 483 -15.79 -19.75 -16.93
CA GLU A 483 -15.08 -20.13 -18.15
C GLU A 483 -14.22 -21.36 -17.89
N LYS A 484 -14.24 -22.33 -18.82
CA LYS A 484 -13.46 -23.56 -18.72
C LYS A 484 -13.14 -24.14 -20.09
N ARG A 485 -11.91 -24.64 -20.28
CA ARG A 485 -11.58 -25.51 -21.41
C ARG A 485 -12.04 -26.94 -21.11
N ILE A 486 -12.88 -27.45 -21.99
CA ILE A 486 -13.54 -28.76 -21.90
C ILE A 486 -13.12 -29.65 -23.06
N THR A 487 -13.24 -30.96 -22.88
CA THR A 487 -13.06 -31.98 -23.92
C THR A 487 -14.20 -32.99 -23.80
N LEU A 488 -14.82 -33.31 -24.93
CA LEU A 488 -15.76 -34.42 -25.11
C LEU A 488 -15.01 -35.55 -25.82
N SER A 489 -15.31 -36.80 -25.46
CA SER A 489 -14.68 -37.99 -26.03
C SER A 489 -15.70 -39.11 -26.13
N ALA A 490 -15.78 -39.79 -27.27
CA ALA A 490 -16.61 -40.97 -27.42
C ALA A 490 -16.01 -42.15 -26.61
N GLU A 491 -16.83 -42.81 -25.79
CA GLU A 491 -16.42 -43.97 -25.00
C GLU A 491 -16.16 -45.18 -25.92
N SER A 492 -14.95 -45.74 -25.82
CA SER A 492 -14.50 -46.87 -26.64
C SER A 492 -15.29 -48.15 -26.30
N GLY A 493 -16.34 -48.41 -27.08
CA GLY A 493 -17.22 -49.58 -26.95
C GLY A 493 -18.72 -49.28 -27.05
N ALA A 494 -19.14 -48.01 -27.00
CA ALA A 494 -20.55 -47.64 -27.10
C ALA A 494 -21.07 -47.71 -28.54
N THR A 495 -21.73 -48.81 -28.91
CA THR A 495 -22.59 -48.84 -30.11
C THR A 495 -23.78 -47.88 -29.92
N PRO A 496 -24.14 -47.04 -30.91
CA PRO A 496 -25.26 -46.10 -30.76
C PRO A 496 -26.58 -46.84 -30.58
N SER A 497 -27.24 -46.60 -29.45
CA SER A 497 -28.63 -47.03 -29.23
C SER A 497 -29.57 -45.97 -29.81
N PRO A 498 -30.54 -46.33 -30.68
CA PRO A 498 -31.47 -45.37 -31.26
C PRO A 498 -32.41 -44.77 -30.21
N SER A 499 -32.89 -43.56 -30.49
CA SER A 499 -33.82 -42.80 -29.66
C SER A 499 -35.19 -43.50 -29.51
N PRO A 500 -35.89 -43.35 -28.37
CA PRO A 500 -37.26 -43.80 -28.21
C PRO A 500 -38.24 -42.79 -28.83
N ASP A 501 -38.91 -43.16 -29.92
CA ASP A 501 -40.01 -42.38 -30.50
C ASP A 501 -41.36 -42.79 -29.85
N PRO A 502 -42.29 -41.86 -29.56
CA PRO A 502 -43.48 -42.15 -28.77
C PRO A 502 -44.71 -42.54 -29.59
N GLY A 503 -44.97 -43.84 -29.79
CA GLY A 503 -46.25 -44.29 -30.33
C GLY A 503 -46.44 -45.80 -30.58
N ALA A 504 -47.62 -46.31 -30.20
CA ALA A 504 -48.23 -47.50 -30.82
C ALA A 504 -49.08 -47.04 -32.03
N SER A 505 -49.45 -47.83 -33.04
CA SER A 505 -49.38 -49.29 -33.25
C SER A 505 -49.29 -49.61 -34.78
N PRO A 506 -49.17 -50.87 -35.24
CA PRO A 506 -48.52 -51.18 -36.53
C PRO A 506 -49.44 -51.50 -37.74
N THR A 507 -48.86 -51.38 -38.96
CA THR A 507 -49.20 -52.16 -40.17
C THR A 507 -47.96 -52.36 -41.09
N PRO A 508 -47.88 -53.41 -41.94
CA PRO A 508 -46.65 -53.78 -42.67
C PRO A 508 -46.66 -53.56 -44.20
N GLY A 509 -45.48 -53.44 -44.82
CA GLY A 509 -45.26 -53.47 -46.28
C GLY A 509 -43.76 -53.43 -46.68
N PRO A 510 -43.23 -54.30 -47.57
CA PRO A 510 -41.78 -54.41 -47.84
C PRO A 510 -41.28 -54.03 -49.26
N GLY A 511 -39.98 -53.73 -49.37
CA GLY A 511 -39.20 -53.60 -50.63
C GLY A 511 -38.81 -52.16 -51.00
N THR A 512 -37.72 -51.86 -51.74
CA THR A 512 -36.59 -52.68 -52.28
C THR A 512 -35.37 -51.79 -52.62
N SER A 513 -34.17 -52.38 -52.69
CA SER A 513 -32.86 -51.82 -53.11
C SER A 513 -32.69 -51.68 -54.66
N PRO A 514 -31.55 -51.23 -55.27
CA PRO A 514 -30.55 -50.17 -54.93
C PRO A 514 -29.95 -49.36 -56.14
N SER A 515 -29.05 -48.38 -55.86
CA SER A 515 -27.84 -47.98 -56.68
C SER A 515 -28.02 -47.27 -58.08
N PRO A 516 -26.94 -46.78 -58.77
CA PRO A 516 -25.83 -45.88 -58.32
C PRO A 516 -25.32 -44.81 -59.36
N ASP A 517 -24.50 -43.82 -58.93
CA ASP A 517 -23.31 -43.20 -59.61
C ASP A 517 -23.37 -42.54 -61.04
N PRO A 518 -22.29 -41.88 -61.59
CA PRO A 518 -21.34 -40.89 -61.02
C PRO A 518 -20.91 -39.70 -61.98
N GLY A 519 -20.05 -38.77 -61.51
CA GLY A 519 -19.15 -37.89 -62.32
C GLY A 519 -19.64 -36.45 -62.64
N ALA A 520 -18.81 -35.46 -63.09
CA ALA A 520 -17.34 -35.31 -63.22
C ALA A 520 -16.94 -33.80 -63.39
N SER A 521 -15.64 -33.44 -63.37
CA SER A 521 -15.05 -32.06 -63.52
C SER A 521 -14.85 -31.62 -65.00
N PRO A 522 -14.33 -30.40 -65.43
CA PRO A 522 -13.09 -29.71 -64.95
C PRO A 522 -13.02 -28.13 -65.07
N THR A 523 -11.80 -27.59 -64.88
CA THR A 523 -11.27 -26.18 -64.95
C THR A 523 -10.96 -25.68 -66.40
N PRO A 524 -10.54 -24.40 -66.73
CA PRO A 524 -9.31 -23.68 -66.25
C PRO A 524 -9.32 -22.10 -66.24
N ALA A 525 -8.12 -21.46 -66.12
CA ALA A 525 -7.84 -19.99 -66.07
C ALA A 525 -7.14 -19.43 -67.36
N PRO A 526 -6.70 -18.13 -67.47
CA PRO A 526 -5.33 -17.70 -67.04
C PRO A 526 -5.10 -16.18 -66.70
N THR A 527 -3.83 -15.76 -66.50
CA THR A 527 -3.27 -14.40 -66.18
C THR A 527 -2.53 -13.73 -67.40
N PRO A 528 -2.01 -12.46 -67.36
CA PRO A 528 -0.63 -12.14 -66.88
C PRO A 528 -0.32 -10.67 -66.39
N THR A 529 0.98 -10.33 -66.24
CA THR A 529 1.68 -9.13 -65.64
C THR A 529 2.30 -8.16 -66.73
N PRO A 530 3.24 -7.15 -66.57
CA PRO A 530 4.36 -6.91 -65.60
C PRO A 530 4.81 -5.43 -65.23
N ASP A 531 6.05 -5.32 -64.69
CA ASP A 531 6.85 -4.22 -64.04
C ASP A 531 7.69 -3.36 -65.08
N PRO A 532 8.79 -2.53 -64.84
CA PRO A 532 9.63 -2.23 -63.63
C PRO A 532 10.31 -0.82 -63.40
N GLY A 533 10.88 -0.61 -62.20
CA GLY A 533 12.10 0.20 -61.88
C GLY A 533 12.00 1.75 -61.70
N THR A 534 13.00 2.53 -61.26
CA THR A 534 14.30 2.32 -60.53
C THR A 534 14.93 3.69 -60.12
N GLY A 535 15.74 3.77 -59.04
CA GLY A 535 16.63 4.94 -58.75
C GLY A 535 16.64 5.42 -57.28
N GLY A 536 17.66 6.17 -56.83
CA GLY A 536 17.76 6.64 -55.43
C GLY A 536 18.79 7.75 -55.14
N GLY A 537 18.82 8.26 -53.90
CA GLY A 537 19.80 9.26 -53.42
C GLY A 537 19.55 9.77 -51.98
N PHE A 538 20.64 10.09 -51.26
CA PHE A 538 20.67 10.96 -50.06
C PHE A 538 20.89 12.42 -50.53
N PRO A 539 20.42 13.49 -49.84
CA PRO A 539 20.83 13.82 -48.45
C PRO A 539 19.79 14.60 -47.59
N GLY A 540 20.21 15.07 -46.40
CA GLY A 540 19.67 16.31 -45.79
C GLY A 540 19.22 16.25 -44.31
N PHE A 541 19.88 17.02 -43.44
CA PHE A 541 19.36 17.44 -42.13
C PHE A 541 18.69 18.84 -42.27
N PRO A 542 17.50 19.08 -41.70
CA PRO A 542 16.99 20.43 -41.42
C PRO A 542 17.35 20.86 -39.98
N GLY A 543 17.78 22.11 -39.81
CA GLY A 543 18.41 22.59 -38.57
C GLY A 543 17.48 23.23 -37.52
N PHE A 544 18.06 23.55 -36.37
CA PHE A 544 17.44 24.36 -35.31
C PHE A 544 17.35 25.85 -35.69
N PRO A 545 16.30 26.56 -35.27
CA PRO A 545 16.37 27.99 -34.99
C PRO A 545 16.87 28.24 -33.57
N GLY A 546 17.70 29.27 -33.36
CA GLY A 546 18.21 29.66 -32.05
C GLY A 546 18.31 31.17 -31.86
N GLY A 547 18.33 31.61 -30.61
CA GLY A 547 18.40 33.01 -30.20
C GLY A 547 17.46 33.31 -29.02
N GLY A 548 17.83 34.15 -28.04
CA GLY A 548 19.13 34.79 -27.83
C GLY A 548 19.12 35.61 -26.53
N PHE A 549 20.26 35.70 -25.85
CA PHE A 549 20.42 36.54 -24.65
C PHE A 549 20.48 38.03 -24.99
N PRO A 550 20.00 38.88 -24.07
CA PRO A 550 20.78 40.04 -23.64
C PRO A 550 21.10 39.96 -22.14
N GLY A 551 22.08 40.72 -21.65
CA GLY A 551 22.44 40.75 -20.23
C GLY A 551 23.19 42.03 -19.84
N GLY A 552 23.48 42.14 -18.53
CA GLY A 552 24.50 43.04 -17.96
C GLY A 552 24.26 44.55 -18.10
N GLY A 553 23.72 45.19 -17.05
CA GLY A 553 23.63 46.65 -16.95
C GLY A 553 23.66 47.16 -15.51
N THR A 554 24.69 47.94 -15.18
CA THR A 554 24.86 48.75 -13.95
C THR A 554 25.55 50.07 -14.36
N PRO A 555 25.51 51.18 -13.58
CA PRO A 555 25.06 51.33 -12.19
C PRO A 555 24.07 52.50 -11.96
N GLY A 556 23.70 52.77 -10.70
CA GLY A 556 23.00 53.99 -10.31
C GLY A 556 22.87 54.15 -8.79
N SER A 557 23.44 55.22 -8.22
CA SER A 557 23.32 55.57 -6.79
C SER A 557 22.25 56.63 -6.60
N GLY A 558 21.32 56.42 -5.67
CA GLY A 558 20.30 57.39 -5.29
C GLY A 558 19.82 57.15 -3.86
N SER A 559 20.17 58.05 -2.94
CA SER A 559 19.72 57.98 -1.54
C SER A 559 18.36 58.62 -1.37
N GLY A 560 17.44 57.96 -0.65
CA GLY A 560 16.10 58.46 -0.35
C GLY A 560 15.63 57.93 1.00
N SER A 561 15.88 58.67 2.08
CA SER A 561 15.52 58.28 3.44
C SER A 561 14.04 58.55 3.73
N GLY A 562 13.23 57.50 3.85
CA GLY A 562 11.86 57.57 4.37
C GLY A 562 11.66 56.46 5.41
N SER A 563 11.38 56.84 6.66
CA SER A 563 11.21 55.90 7.77
C SER A 563 9.72 55.62 8.02
N GLU A 564 9.24 54.45 7.64
CA GLU A 564 7.96 53.90 8.10
C GLU A 564 8.16 52.54 8.77
N SER A 565 7.26 52.21 9.70
CA SER A 565 7.46 51.18 10.71
C SER A 565 6.62 49.92 10.45
N GLY A 566 7.23 48.74 10.57
CA GLY A 566 6.52 47.47 10.71
C GLY A 566 7.08 46.38 9.79
N ASN A 567 7.82 45.43 10.34
CA ASN A 567 8.25 44.25 9.60
C ASN A 567 7.03 43.40 9.18
N ALA A 568 6.88 43.17 7.88
CA ALA A 568 5.95 42.18 7.33
C ALA A 568 6.58 41.52 6.08
N GLY A 569 6.97 40.25 6.20
CA GLY A 569 7.51 39.43 5.11
C GLY A 569 8.67 38.53 5.54
N PRO A 570 8.99 37.46 4.77
CA PRO A 570 8.28 36.98 3.58
C PRO A 570 7.04 36.14 3.93
N GLY A 571 6.38 35.59 2.90
CA GLY A 571 5.18 34.76 3.04
C GLY A 571 5.39 33.44 3.81
N SER A 572 4.27 32.85 4.23
CA SER A 572 4.19 31.65 5.06
C SER A 572 4.84 30.42 4.42
N ILE A 573 5.15 29.41 5.24
CA ILE A 573 5.66 28.10 4.78
C ILE A 573 4.72 27.49 3.73
N ALA A 574 3.40 27.60 3.92
CA ALA A 574 2.40 27.12 2.98
C ALA A 574 2.45 27.83 1.62
N GLU A 575 2.66 29.15 1.58
CA GLU A 575 2.79 29.90 0.32
C GLU A 575 4.08 29.55 -0.43
N ARG A 576 5.18 29.33 0.30
CA ARG A 576 6.44 28.84 -0.28
C ARG A 576 6.31 27.43 -0.86
N ILE A 577 5.65 26.52 -0.14
CA ILE A 577 5.35 25.16 -0.62
C ILE A 577 4.46 25.24 -1.87
N ARG A 578 3.38 26.04 -1.86
CA ARG A 578 2.46 26.20 -2.99
C ARG A 578 3.17 26.63 -4.27
N SER A 579 4.02 27.66 -4.21
CA SER A 579 4.77 28.15 -5.37
C SER A 579 5.71 27.09 -5.97
N ILE A 580 6.33 26.25 -5.13
CA ILE A 580 7.14 25.11 -5.58
C ILE A 580 6.26 24.07 -6.30
N VAL A 581 5.13 23.70 -5.71
CA VAL A 581 4.19 22.73 -6.29
C VAL A 581 3.69 23.19 -7.67
N GLU A 582 3.26 24.45 -7.78
CA GLU A 582 2.79 25.06 -9.03
C GLU A 582 3.84 24.95 -10.15
N GLN A 583 5.11 25.25 -9.85
CA GLN A 583 6.21 25.16 -10.82
C GLN A 583 6.41 23.73 -11.36
N TYR A 584 6.41 22.72 -10.47
CA TYR A 584 6.64 21.34 -10.89
C TYR A 584 5.42 20.71 -11.58
N ILE A 585 4.19 21.02 -11.14
CA ILE A 585 2.97 20.58 -11.82
C ILE A 585 2.91 21.16 -13.24
N ALA A 586 3.29 22.43 -13.44
CA ALA A 586 3.37 23.02 -14.78
C ALA A 586 4.36 22.31 -15.72
N ARG A 587 5.48 21.77 -15.19
CA ARG A 587 6.43 20.92 -15.94
C ARG A 587 5.84 19.55 -16.27
N ILE A 588 5.16 18.91 -15.32
CA ILE A 588 4.49 17.61 -15.54
C ILE A 588 3.39 17.75 -16.60
N GLU A 589 2.63 18.85 -16.59
CA GLU A 589 1.60 19.13 -17.60
C GLU A 589 2.16 19.61 -18.96
N ALA A 590 3.40 20.07 -19.04
CA ALA A 590 4.11 20.17 -20.33
C ALA A 590 4.40 18.77 -20.89
N ILE A 591 4.94 17.88 -20.07
CA ILE A 591 5.25 16.49 -20.44
C ILE A 591 3.98 15.70 -20.80
N ARG A 592 2.84 15.93 -20.13
CA ARG A 592 1.54 15.34 -20.49
C ARG A 592 1.13 15.69 -21.93
N ARG A 593 1.38 16.93 -22.38
CA ARG A 593 1.10 17.39 -23.74
C ARG A 593 2.06 16.80 -24.78
N GLU A 594 3.33 16.63 -24.45
CA GLU A 594 4.29 15.94 -25.33
C GLU A 594 3.96 14.43 -25.46
N LEU A 595 3.51 13.78 -24.39
CA LEU A 595 3.02 12.40 -24.43
C LEU A 595 1.76 12.24 -25.29
N ALA A 596 0.89 13.26 -25.35
CA ALA A 596 -0.29 13.28 -26.23
C ALA A 596 0.08 13.44 -27.72
N ALA A 597 1.26 13.98 -28.05
CA ALA A 597 1.74 14.15 -29.42
C ALA A 597 2.19 12.85 -30.12
N SER A 598 1.84 11.68 -29.57
CA SER A 598 2.20 10.34 -30.07
C SER A 598 3.72 10.14 -30.32
N PRO A 599 4.57 10.39 -29.30
CA PRO A 599 6.02 10.25 -29.42
C PRO A 599 6.45 8.80 -29.65
N THR A 600 7.65 8.59 -30.19
CA THR A 600 8.21 7.24 -30.37
C THR A 600 8.33 6.49 -29.04
N PRO A 601 8.35 5.13 -29.01
CA PRO A 601 8.46 4.37 -27.77
C PRO A 601 9.65 4.77 -26.87
N ALA A 602 10.79 5.12 -27.47
CA ALA A 602 11.96 5.64 -26.74
C ALA A 602 11.68 6.99 -26.07
N GLN A 603 11.12 7.95 -26.82
CA GLN A 603 10.74 9.27 -26.31
C GLN A 603 9.65 9.15 -25.22
N ARG A 604 8.66 8.28 -25.41
CA ARG A 604 7.59 8.03 -24.42
C ARG A 604 8.15 7.60 -23.07
N ILE A 605 9.15 6.71 -23.04
CA ILE A 605 9.82 6.28 -21.81
C ILE A 605 10.67 7.41 -21.21
N ALA A 606 11.35 8.21 -22.03
CA ALA A 606 12.11 9.35 -21.56
C ALA A 606 11.21 10.40 -20.88
N LEU A 607 10.08 10.75 -21.53
CA LEU A 607 9.07 11.68 -21.01
C LEU A 607 8.42 11.18 -19.71
N ILE A 608 7.98 9.92 -19.65
CA ILE A 608 7.39 9.35 -18.41
C ILE A 608 8.41 9.34 -17.26
N ARG A 609 9.68 9.02 -17.55
CA ARG A 609 10.77 9.09 -16.57
C ARG A 609 11.03 10.53 -16.12
N GLU A 610 11.00 11.51 -17.02
CA GLU A 610 11.16 12.92 -16.67
C GLU A 610 10.01 13.42 -15.80
N ALA A 611 8.75 13.07 -16.12
CA ALA A 611 7.61 13.43 -15.26
C ALA A 611 7.75 12.83 -13.86
N PHE A 612 8.10 11.54 -13.76
CA PHE A 612 8.35 10.88 -12.48
C PHE A 612 9.52 11.51 -11.70
N LYS A 613 10.60 11.88 -12.41
CA LYS A 613 11.77 12.59 -11.85
C LYS A 613 11.37 13.98 -11.35
N ALA A 614 10.65 14.76 -12.14
CA ALA A 614 10.14 16.08 -11.78
C ALA A 614 9.18 16.02 -10.58
N ALA A 615 8.35 14.98 -10.47
CA ALA A 615 7.49 14.76 -9.32
C ALA A 615 8.29 14.40 -8.06
N GLN A 616 9.34 13.57 -8.14
CA GLN A 616 10.22 13.30 -7.01
C GLN A 616 11.05 14.54 -6.63
N GLU A 617 11.55 15.30 -7.60
CA GLU A 617 12.22 16.61 -7.39
C GLU A 617 11.27 17.61 -6.68
N ALA A 618 9.97 17.61 -7.02
CA ALA A 618 8.96 18.41 -6.32
C ALA A 618 8.78 17.96 -4.86
N LEU A 619 8.62 16.65 -4.62
CA LEU A 619 8.48 16.08 -3.28
C LEU A 619 9.71 16.38 -2.41
N ASP A 620 10.92 16.19 -2.94
CA ASP A 620 12.18 16.44 -2.23
C ASP A 620 12.50 17.94 -2.08
N ALA A 621 11.75 18.83 -2.75
CA ALA A 621 11.78 20.28 -2.56
C ALA A 621 10.78 20.76 -1.49
N ILE A 622 9.52 20.32 -1.52
CA ILE A 622 8.53 20.65 -0.48
C ILE A 622 8.90 20.03 0.87
N ALA A 623 9.62 18.91 0.88
CA ALA A 623 10.07 18.20 2.07
C ALA A 623 11.00 19.04 2.97
N LYS A 624 11.69 20.06 2.44
CA LYS A 624 12.81 20.73 3.10
C LYS A 624 12.35 21.87 4.02
N ILE A 625 12.19 21.52 5.29
CA ILE A 625 11.90 22.44 6.39
C ILE A 625 13.23 22.87 7.01
N ASN A 626 13.52 24.17 6.99
CA ASN A 626 14.73 24.71 7.64
C ASN A 626 14.47 24.94 9.14
N LEU A 627 15.29 24.33 10.00
CA LEU A 627 15.18 24.42 11.46
C LEU A 627 16.05 25.50 12.09
N THR A 628 16.88 26.25 11.35
CA THR A 628 17.74 27.31 11.92
C THR A 628 16.98 28.52 12.50
N ALA A 629 15.64 28.47 12.51
CA ALA A 629 14.77 29.45 13.16
C ALA A 629 14.12 28.93 14.47
N LEU A 630 14.30 27.65 14.82
CA LEU A 630 13.84 27.09 16.09
C LEU A 630 14.83 27.40 17.21
N GLU A 631 14.32 27.65 18.42
CA GLU A 631 15.17 27.86 19.59
C GLU A 631 15.87 26.54 20.00
N PRO A 632 17.20 26.54 20.24
CA PRO A 632 17.89 25.39 20.83
C PRO A 632 17.43 25.18 22.28
N ASP A 633 17.50 23.93 22.76
CA ASP A 633 17.11 23.55 24.12
C ASP A 633 17.65 24.54 25.19
N PRO A 634 16.78 25.23 25.96
CA PRO A 634 17.21 26.20 26.98
C PRO A 634 17.88 25.55 28.20
N ALA A 635 17.85 24.22 28.33
CA ALA A 635 18.70 23.49 29.28
C ALA A 635 20.11 23.20 28.74
N GLY A 636 20.34 23.38 27.44
CA GLY A 636 21.65 23.25 26.77
C GLY A 636 22.19 21.82 26.68
N LEU A 637 21.34 20.79 26.71
CA LEU A 637 21.75 19.40 26.90
C LEU A 637 21.48 18.46 25.72
N SER A 638 20.47 18.67 24.87
CA SER A 638 20.29 17.82 23.68
C SER A 638 19.44 18.41 22.53
N GLY A 639 20.12 18.96 21.52
CA GLY A 639 19.61 19.04 20.14
C GLY A 639 18.61 20.16 19.83
N ILE A 640 18.06 20.08 18.61
CA ILE A 640 16.94 20.91 18.13
C ILE A 640 15.65 20.13 18.37
N LYS A 641 14.68 20.77 19.04
CA LYS A 641 13.37 20.20 19.28
C LYS A 641 12.36 20.76 18.28
N TRP A 642 11.66 19.88 17.56
CA TRP A 642 10.57 20.29 16.68
C TRP A 642 9.28 20.46 17.52
N ASP A 643 8.72 21.66 17.58
CA ASP A 643 7.47 21.88 18.33
C ASP A 643 6.30 21.12 17.69
N SER A 644 5.37 20.62 18.52
CA SER A 644 4.28 19.77 18.03
C SER A 644 3.27 20.52 17.16
N ALA A 645 3.01 21.81 17.40
CA ALA A 645 2.11 22.60 16.57
C ALA A 645 2.74 22.91 15.20
N ASP A 646 3.99 23.38 15.17
CA ASP A 646 4.72 23.67 13.94
C ASP A 646 4.99 22.41 13.11
N ALA A 647 5.23 21.27 13.78
CA ALA A 647 5.38 19.97 13.13
C ALA A 647 4.08 19.53 12.46
N LEU A 648 2.96 19.56 13.17
CA LEU A 648 1.64 19.19 12.63
C LEU A 648 1.26 20.07 11.44
N ALA A 649 1.45 21.39 11.54
CA ALA A 649 1.17 22.33 10.45
C ALA A 649 2.05 22.07 9.21
N SER A 650 3.34 21.80 9.40
CA SER A 650 4.27 21.53 8.30
C SER A 650 4.01 20.17 7.64
N LEU A 651 3.71 19.14 8.43
CA LEU A 651 3.36 17.80 7.92
C LEU A 651 2.07 17.83 7.10
N ALA A 652 1.05 18.58 7.54
CA ALA A 652 -0.18 18.78 6.78
C ALA A 652 0.08 19.46 5.42
N ALA A 653 0.88 20.54 5.39
CA ALA A 653 1.21 21.23 4.15
C ALA A 653 2.01 20.35 3.16
N VAL A 654 2.94 19.52 3.66
CA VAL A 654 3.66 18.53 2.83
C VAL A 654 2.70 17.44 2.34
N SER A 655 1.72 17.01 3.13
CA SER A 655 0.71 16.02 2.74
C SER A 655 -0.19 16.51 1.58
N GLU A 656 -0.71 17.74 1.68
CA GLU A 656 -1.56 18.38 0.66
C GLU A 656 -0.79 18.59 -0.66
N ALA A 657 0.44 19.09 -0.56
CA ALA A 657 1.34 19.25 -1.69
C ALA A 657 1.73 17.91 -2.33
N ALA A 658 1.98 16.87 -1.54
CA ALA A 658 2.27 15.53 -2.04
C ALA A 658 1.06 14.86 -2.73
N ALA A 659 -0.16 15.11 -2.26
CA ALA A 659 -1.38 14.66 -2.94
C ALA A 659 -1.52 15.34 -4.31
N SER A 660 -1.28 16.65 -4.38
CA SER A 660 -1.29 17.43 -5.63
C SER A 660 -0.28 16.92 -6.65
N VAL A 661 0.96 16.65 -6.22
CA VAL A 661 2.03 16.09 -7.09
C VAL A 661 1.73 14.67 -7.54
N LYS A 662 1.12 13.83 -6.68
CA LYS A 662 0.67 12.48 -7.07
C LYS A 662 -0.41 12.54 -8.16
N SER A 663 -1.44 13.38 -7.99
CA SER A 663 -2.52 13.48 -8.97
C SER A 663 -2.02 14.03 -10.32
N ALA A 664 -1.05 14.94 -10.32
CA ALA A 664 -0.38 15.39 -11.55
C ALA A 664 0.31 14.26 -12.33
N LEU A 665 0.71 13.14 -11.71
CA LEU A 665 1.23 11.96 -12.41
C LEU A 665 0.14 10.99 -12.93
N GLU A 666 -1.11 11.12 -12.48
CA GLU A 666 -2.14 10.10 -12.75
C GLU A 666 -2.45 9.99 -14.25
N GLY A 667 -2.51 8.75 -14.74
CA GLY A 667 -2.80 8.41 -16.13
C GLY A 667 -1.65 8.61 -17.13
N LEU A 668 -0.52 9.24 -16.77
CA LEU A 668 0.58 9.53 -17.70
C LEU A 668 1.18 8.28 -18.37
N ASP A 669 1.23 7.15 -17.65
CA ASP A 669 1.88 5.93 -18.10
C ASP A 669 1.06 5.17 -19.16
N GLY A 670 -0.26 5.39 -19.21
CA GLY A 670 -1.22 4.68 -20.06
C GLY A 670 -1.23 3.15 -19.91
N SER A 671 -0.63 2.58 -18.87
CA SER A 671 -0.46 1.12 -18.70
C SER A 671 -1.19 0.54 -17.49
N GLY A 672 -1.84 1.40 -16.68
CA GLY A 672 -2.48 1.01 -15.44
C GLY A 672 -1.50 0.71 -14.30
N SER A 673 -0.19 0.95 -14.53
CA SER A 673 0.80 0.86 -13.47
C SER A 673 0.80 2.16 -12.66
N ASP A 674 0.53 2.03 -11.37
CA ASP A 674 0.42 3.19 -10.49
C ASP A 674 1.80 3.73 -10.13
N LEU A 675 2.28 4.69 -10.93
CA LEU A 675 3.53 5.41 -10.69
C LEU A 675 3.52 6.16 -9.34
N THR A 676 2.35 6.55 -8.82
CA THR A 676 2.26 7.29 -7.54
C THR A 676 2.69 6.41 -6.36
N LYS A 677 2.46 5.09 -6.44
CA LYS A 677 2.98 4.10 -5.47
C LYS A 677 4.51 3.97 -5.46
N LYS A 678 5.22 4.58 -6.42
CA LYS A 678 6.69 4.62 -6.48
C LYS A 678 7.29 5.95 -6.03
N LEU A 679 6.48 6.99 -5.87
CA LEU A 679 6.93 8.26 -5.30
C LEU A 679 7.26 8.12 -3.81
N ARG A 680 8.37 8.72 -3.39
CA ARG A 680 8.81 8.76 -1.99
C ARG A 680 8.49 10.13 -1.41
N VAL A 681 7.45 10.21 -0.57
CA VAL A 681 7.18 11.40 0.23
C VAL A 681 8.08 11.34 1.47
N SER A 682 8.94 12.35 1.65
CA SER A 682 9.78 12.49 2.84
C SER A 682 9.61 13.88 3.45
N VAL A 683 10.14 14.09 4.65
CA VAL A 683 10.35 15.40 5.26
C VAL A 683 11.81 15.47 5.69
N GLN A 684 12.52 16.53 5.29
CA GLN A 684 13.92 16.78 5.60
C GLN A 684 14.02 18.03 6.46
N LEU A 685 14.67 17.89 7.62
CA LEU A 685 14.76 18.90 8.66
C LEU A 685 16.20 19.39 8.70
N ASP A 686 16.44 20.60 8.18
CA ASP A 686 17.79 21.14 7.98
C ASP A 686 18.28 21.89 9.23
N ALA A 687 19.29 21.33 9.89
CA ALA A 687 19.96 21.93 11.05
C ALA A 687 21.12 22.86 10.68
N GLY A 688 21.39 23.04 9.38
CA GLY A 688 22.42 23.93 8.84
C GLY A 688 23.82 23.32 8.74
N SER A 689 24.76 24.13 8.26
CA SER A 689 26.15 23.72 7.98
C SER A 689 27.13 23.93 9.15
N ALA A 690 26.70 24.57 10.24
CA ALA A 690 27.57 24.90 11.37
C ALA A 690 27.69 23.73 12.36
N GLY A 691 28.91 23.45 12.82
CA GLY A 691 29.24 22.38 13.77
C GLY A 691 29.69 21.08 13.11
N SER A 692 29.82 20.03 13.92
CA SER A 692 30.18 18.67 13.50
C SER A 692 29.22 17.59 14.05
N SER A 693 28.19 17.98 14.81
CA SER A 693 27.18 17.06 15.30
C SER A 693 25.84 17.76 15.45
N TRP A 694 24.81 17.15 14.89
CA TRP A 694 23.43 17.62 14.90
C TRP A 694 22.55 16.54 15.52
N SER A 695 21.53 16.96 16.26
CA SER A 695 20.54 16.04 16.81
C SER A 695 19.17 16.71 16.81
N LEU A 696 18.17 15.92 16.46
CA LEU A 696 16.78 16.29 16.28
C LEU A 696 15.92 15.40 17.17
N GLU A 697 14.95 16.00 17.84
CA GLU A 697 13.88 15.28 18.54
C GLU A 697 12.55 15.49 17.82
N VAL A 698 12.01 14.38 17.29
CA VAL A 698 10.70 14.30 16.64
C VAL A 698 9.71 13.74 17.68
N PRO A 699 8.71 14.52 18.12
CA PRO A 699 7.74 14.07 19.11
C PRO A 699 6.79 13.00 18.56
N GLN A 700 6.23 12.16 19.42
CA GLN A 700 5.29 11.10 19.03
C GLN A 700 4.14 11.60 18.15
N GLU A 701 3.59 12.79 18.41
CA GLU A 701 2.48 13.37 17.64
C GLU A 701 2.88 13.62 16.18
N ALA A 702 4.07 14.18 15.94
CA ALA A 702 4.61 14.44 14.61
C ALA A 702 4.90 13.12 13.86
N LEU A 703 5.47 12.13 14.55
CA LEU A 703 5.70 10.80 13.98
C LEU A 703 4.38 10.11 13.58
N THR A 704 3.35 10.24 14.42
CA THR A 704 2.01 9.68 14.15
C THR A 704 1.33 10.39 12.97
N ALA A 705 1.42 11.72 12.92
CA ALA A 705 0.86 12.52 11.82
C ALA A 705 1.55 12.26 10.47
N ALA A 706 2.86 12.00 10.48
CA ALA A 706 3.59 11.59 9.27
C ALA A 706 3.08 10.25 8.74
N GLN A 707 2.87 9.26 9.63
CA GLN A 707 2.30 7.96 9.28
C GLN A 707 0.89 8.11 8.68
N THR A 708 -0.01 8.89 9.30
CA THR A 708 -1.37 9.10 8.78
C THR A 708 -1.42 9.91 7.48
N SER A 709 -0.44 10.79 7.25
CA SER A 709 -0.27 11.57 6.01
C SER A 709 0.38 10.79 4.86
N GLY A 710 0.77 9.52 5.08
CA GLY A 710 1.49 8.72 4.08
C GLY A 710 2.88 9.25 3.74
N ILE A 711 3.48 10.02 4.65
CA ILE A 711 4.89 10.44 4.60
C ILE A 711 5.74 9.25 5.03
N GLN A 712 6.65 8.80 4.18
CA GLN A 712 7.37 7.53 4.37
C GLN A 712 8.61 7.69 5.25
N TYR A 713 9.27 8.84 5.20
CA TYR A 713 10.52 9.12 5.90
C TYR A 713 10.54 10.50 6.56
N ILE A 714 11.14 10.61 7.74
CA ILE A 714 11.57 11.87 8.36
C ILE A 714 13.09 11.84 8.47
N GLY A 715 13.77 12.91 8.05
CA GLY A 715 15.23 12.99 8.02
C GLY A 715 15.80 14.27 8.59
N LEU A 716 17.08 14.20 8.95
CA LEU A 716 17.91 15.28 9.48
C LEU A 716 19.04 15.58 8.49
N ALA A 717 19.18 16.86 8.11
CA ALA A 717 20.31 17.36 7.34
C ALA A 717 21.25 18.19 8.24
N GLY A 718 22.55 18.05 8.04
CA GLY A 718 23.60 18.75 8.79
C GLY A 718 24.97 18.59 8.13
N GLY A 719 25.75 19.68 8.06
CA GLY A 719 27.07 19.68 7.41
C GLY A 719 27.07 19.41 5.89
N GLY A 720 25.88 19.38 5.27
CA GLY A 720 25.69 18.99 3.87
C GLY A 720 25.36 17.50 3.66
N ALA A 721 25.48 16.67 4.68
CA ALA A 721 24.95 15.29 4.67
C ALA A 721 23.51 15.24 5.19
N GLN A 722 22.78 14.19 4.83
CA GLN A 722 21.37 13.97 5.20
C GLN A 722 21.13 12.50 5.54
N VAL A 723 20.41 12.23 6.64
CA VAL A 723 19.97 10.88 7.02
C VAL A 723 18.46 10.85 7.22
N SER A 724 17.78 9.98 6.48
CA SER A 724 16.32 9.79 6.48
C SER A 724 15.93 8.47 7.13
N VAL A 725 14.99 8.53 8.06
CA VAL A 725 14.52 7.39 8.86
C VAL A 725 13.08 7.06 8.46
N PRO A 726 12.74 5.79 8.12
CA PRO A 726 11.38 5.41 7.77
C PRO A 726 10.49 5.50 9.01
N VAL A 727 9.28 6.04 8.85
CA VAL A 727 8.34 6.22 9.97
C VAL A 727 7.57 4.94 10.30
N ASP A 728 7.42 4.03 9.34
CA ASP A 728 6.63 2.81 9.48
C ASP A 728 7.13 1.91 10.62
N GLY A 729 6.20 1.41 11.44
CA GLY A 729 6.49 0.53 12.56
C GLY A 729 7.13 1.24 13.78
N ARG A 730 7.28 2.57 13.75
CA ARG A 730 7.79 3.36 14.88
C ARG A 730 6.66 3.93 15.73
N SER A 731 6.96 4.21 17.00
CA SER A 731 6.02 4.75 17.99
C SER A 731 6.77 5.33 19.21
N GLY A 732 6.20 6.37 19.81
CA GLY A 732 6.88 7.19 20.81
C GLY A 732 7.90 8.14 20.21
N ASP A 733 8.67 8.82 21.06
CA ASP A 733 9.59 9.87 20.64
C ASP A 733 10.79 9.31 19.87
N LEU A 734 11.14 9.97 18.76
CA LEU A 734 12.19 9.57 17.84
C LEU A 734 13.31 10.62 17.84
N GLN A 735 14.49 10.24 18.33
CA GLN A 735 15.69 11.07 18.29
C GLN A 735 16.60 10.61 17.15
N ILE A 736 16.92 11.52 16.24
CA ILE A 736 17.82 11.31 15.10
C ILE A 736 19.07 12.15 15.36
N SER A 737 20.25 11.55 15.30
CA SER A 737 21.52 12.28 15.41
C SER A 737 22.42 11.97 14.21
N LEU A 738 23.15 12.99 13.75
CA LEU A 738 24.11 12.94 12.64
C LEU A 738 25.42 13.58 13.14
N THR A 739 26.56 12.94 12.89
CA THR A 739 27.88 13.39 13.36
C THR A 739 28.90 13.27 12.24
N HIS A 740 29.62 14.34 11.94
CA HIS A 740 30.81 14.33 11.09
C HIS A 740 31.99 13.80 11.91
N GLU A 741 32.62 12.73 11.44
CA GLU A 741 33.76 12.08 12.07
C GLU A 741 35.08 12.75 11.65
N ASP A 742 36.21 12.32 12.22
CA ASP A 742 37.53 12.80 11.78
C ASP A 742 37.93 12.09 10.46
N ASP A 743 37.90 12.83 9.34
CA ASP A 743 38.27 12.29 8.03
C ASP A 743 39.68 11.67 7.98
N SER A 744 40.60 12.04 8.87
CA SER A 744 41.92 11.41 8.94
C SER A 744 41.84 9.99 9.49
N GLU A 745 40.94 9.70 10.43
CA GLU A 745 40.63 8.34 10.88
C GLU A 745 39.82 7.57 9.84
N VAL A 746 38.91 8.24 9.13
CA VAL A 746 38.13 7.64 8.03
C VAL A 746 39.07 7.19 6.90
N ARG A 747 40.05 8.01 6.50
CA ARG A 747 41.09 7.62 5.51
C ARG A 747 41.94 6.44 5.99
N LYS A 748 42.35 6.41 7.27
CA LYS A 748 43.09 5.27 7.86
C LYS A 748 42.27 3.97 7.88
N ALA A 749 40.95 4.06 7.99
CA ALA A 749 40.06 2.91 8.03
C ALA A 749 39.76 2.29 6.64
N THR A 750 40.06 3.01 5.55
CA THR A 750 39.74 2.62 4.16
C THR A 750 40.97 2.39 3.28
N ASP A 751 42.07 3.12 3.50
CA ASP A 751 43.23 3.23 2.61
C ASP A 751 42.86 3.67 1.17
N LEU A 752 41.79 4.47 1.04
CA LEU A 752 41.25 4.96 -0.24
C LEU A 752 41.05 6.49 -0.24
N PRO A 753 41.11 7.17 -1.41
CA PRO A 753 40.74 8.57 -1.53
C PRO A 753 39.28 8.80 -1.12
N LEU A 754 39.05 9.83 -0.28
CA LEU A 754 37.72 10.25 0.12
C LEU A 754 37.11 11.22 -0.89
N ALA A 755 35.94 10.87 -1.40
CA ALA A 755 35.07 11.73 -2.19
C ALA A 755 34.00 12.43 -1.35
N SER A 756 33.82 12.06 -0.07
CA SER A 756 33.05 12.83 0.92
C SER A 756 33.77 12.84 2.27
N GLY A 757 33.37 13.76 3.16
CA GLY A 757 33.66 13.61 4.59
C GLY A 757 32.97 12.36 5.17
N GLY A 758 33.46 11.87 6.31
CA GLY A 758 32.88 10.70 6.99
C GLY A 758 31.78 11.06 7.98
N TYR A 759 30.68 10.30 7.97
CA TYR A 759 29.53 10.56 8.84
C TYR A 759 29.07 9.30 9.60
N SER A 760 28.85 9.40 10.91
CA SER A 760 28.00 8.46 11.65
C SER A 760 26.62 9.06 11.89
N PHE A 761 25.62 8.19 12.02
CA PHE A 761 24.29 8.59 12.45
C PHE A 761 23.77 7.59 13.48
N LYS A 762 22.87 8.05 14.34
CA LYS A 762 22.30 7.28 15.46
C LYS A 762 20.80 7.54 15.50
N VAL A 763 20.02 6.48 15.70
CA VAL A 763 18.56 6.56 15.81
C VAL A 763 18.15 5.97 17.16
N ARG A 764 17.44 6.75 17.98
CA ARG A 764 16.86 6.28 19.24
C ARG A 764 15.34 6.44 19.22
N GLN A 765 14.66 5.52 19.89
CA GLN A 765 13.21 5.52 20.04
C GLN A 765 12.89 5.34 21.53
N ASN A 766 12.14 6.27 22.12
CA ASN A 766 11.91 6.35 23.58
C ASN A 766 13.23 6.29 24.39
N GLY A 767 14.27 6.98 23.92
CA GLY A 767 15.61 7.00 24.53
C GLY A 767 16.46 5.74 24.35
N GLN A 768 15.89 4.62 23.89
CA GLN A 768 16.65 3.39 23.60
C GLN A 768 17.19 3.38 22.17
N ALA A 769 18.30 2.69 21.93
CA ALA A 769 18.83 2.54 20.57
C ALA A 769 17.85 1.77 19.69
N SER A 770 17.41 2.38 18.58
CA SER A 770 16.58 1.70 17.58
C SER A 770 17.44 0.62 16.91
N ALA A 771 16.98 -0.62 16.95
CA ALA A 771 17.52 -1.69 16.12
C ALA A 771 17.43 -1.33 14.63
N ALA A 772 18.19 -2.05 13.80
CA ALA A 772 18.11 -1.96 12.34
C ALA A 772 16.64 -2.12 11.90
N ALA A 773 16.14 -1.14 11.15
CA ALA A 773 14.73 -1.10 10.78
C ALA A 773 14.42 -2.13 9.67
N ALA A 774 13.18 -2.63 9.66
CA ALA A 774 12.68 -3.56 8.64
C ALA A 774 12.52 -2.91 7.24
N LYS A 775 12.75 -1.60 7.15
CA LYS A 775 12.98 -0.83 5.92
C LYS A 775 14.30 -0.08 6.09
N PRO A 776 15.12 0.10 5.03
CA PRO A 776 16.39 0.79 5.14
C PRO A 776 16.21 2.27 5.52
N LEU A 777 17.28 2.85 6.05
CA LEU A 777 17.48 4.27 6.24
C LEU A 777 18.06 4.82 4.93
N ARG A 778 17.70 6.03 4.50
CA ARG A 778 18.28 6.63 3.27
C ARG A 778 19.33 7.66 3.66
N LEU A 779 20.54 7.51 3.13
CA LEU A 779 21.68 8.39 3.35
C LEU A 779 21.95 9.20 2.08
N SER A 780 22.23 10.50 2.23
CA SER A 780 22.70 11.37 1.16
C SER A 780 23.97 12.08 1.64
N LEU A 781 25.11 11.84 0.99
CA LEU A 781 26.40 12.45 1.34
C LEU A 781 26.85 13.43 0.25
N PRO A 782 27.44 14.60 0.60
CA PRO A 782 27.97 15.54 -0.39
C PRO A 782 29.19 14.93 -1.08
N VAL A 783 29.26 15.03 -2.41
CA VAL A 783 30.40 14.54 -3.21
C VAL A 783 31.29 15.74 -3.56
N SER A 784 32.60 15.60 -3.34
CA SER A 784 33.59 16.62 -3.70
C SER A 784 33.64 16.80 -5.23
N ALA A 785 33.69 18.05 -5.68
CA ALA A 785 33.80 18.38 -7.10
C ALA A 785 35.11 17.88 -7.75
N ASP A 786 36.16 17.67 -6.93
CA ASP A 786 37.47 17.19 -7.38
C ASP A 786 37.55 15.65 -7.52
N SER A 787 36.49 14.92 -7.17
CA SER A 787 36.50 13.44 -7.15
C SER A 787 36.67 12.84 -8.55
N ALA A 788 37.45 11.77 -8.67
CA ALA A 788 37.50 10.97 -9.89
C ALA A 788 36.12 10.41 -10.26
N GLY A 789 35.87 10.27 -11.57
CA GLY A 789 34.53 10.13 -12.15
C GLY A 789 33.59 9.13 -11.46
N SER A 790 32.32 9.52 -11.37
CA SER A 790 31.24 8.92 -10.54
C SER A 790 31.02 7.40 -10.66
N ASP A 791 31.57 6.74 -11.68
CA ASP A 791 31.58 5.29 -11.84
C ASP A 791 32.45 4.57 -10.80
N LEU A 792 33.56 5.18 -10.36
CA LEU A 792 34.46 4.59 -9.35
C LEU A 792 34.07 4.92 -7.90
N LEU A 793 33.02 5.73 -7.70
CA LEU A 793 32.55 6.09 -6.36
C LEU A 793 31.71 4.96 -5.74
N GLY A 794 32.13 4.46 -4.58
CA GLY A 794 31.39 3.53 -3.74
C GLY A 794 31.11 4.13 -2.36
N LEU A 795 29.96 3.82 -1.76
CA LEU A 795 29.75 4.11 -0.34
C LEU A 795 30.44 3.01 0.47
N VAL A 796 31.45 3.36 1.27
CA VAL A 796 32.11 2.42 2.19
C VAL A 796 31.47 2.52 3.57
N ARG A 797 31.18 1.34 4.16
CA ARG A 797 30.67 1.22 5.53
C ARG A 797 31.79 0.78 6.46
N ILE A 798 32.01 1.53 7.52
CA ILE A 798 33.14 1.38 8.45
C ILE A 798 32.62 1.01 9.84
N ARG A 799 33.20 0.00 10.47
CA ARG A 799 33.00 -0.35 11.89
C ARG A 799 34.34 -0.60 12.57
N ALA A 800 34.46 -0.19 13.84
CA ALA A 800 35.66 -0.39 14.66
C ALA A 800 36.98 -0.01 13.96
N GLY A 801 36.98 1.10 13.22
CA GLY A 801 38.15 1.62 12.50
C GLY A 801 38.54 0.84 11.24
N ARG A 802 37.63 0.06 10.64
CA ARG A 802 37.89 -0.69 9.39
C ARG A 802 36.68 -0.67 8.45
N ALA A 803 36.95 -0.53 7.14
CA ALA A 803 35.99 -0.83 6.10
C ALA A 803 35.48 -2.28 6.21
N VAL A 804 34.16 -2.46 6.08
CA VAL A 804 33.48 -3.77 6.18
C VAL A 804 33.00 -4.23 4.81
N ASP A 805 32.32 -3.35 4.08
CA ASP A 805 31.86 -3.56 2.71
C ASP A 805 31.64 -2.23 1.98
N PHE A 806 31.39 -2.35 0.68
CA PHE A 806 30.96 -1.27 -0.20
C PHE A 806 29.51 -1.50 -0.61
N GLN A 807 28.73 -0.43 -0.67
CA GLN A 807 27.34 -0.41 -1.10
C GLN A 807 27.20 0.45 -2.36
N ALA A 808 26.15 0.17 -3.13
CA ALA A 808 25.85 0.91 -4.35
C ALA A 808 25.05 2.18 -4.04
N GLY A 809 24.93 3.06 -5.03
CA GLY A 809 24.13 4.26 -4.91
C GLY A 809 24.08 5.07 -6.20
N THR A 810 23.16 6.01 -6.23
CA THR A 810 23.03 7.00 -7.31
C THR A 810 23.89 8.21 -7.00
N VAL A 811 24.59 8.72 -8.02
CA VAL A 811 25.53 9.85 -7.88
C VAL A 811 25.06 11.01 -8.75
N SER A 812 24.93 12.18 -8.13
CA SER A 812 24.67 13.47 -8.77
C SER A 812 25.69 14.49 -8.23
N SER A 813 25.25 15.60 -7.62
CA SER A 813 26.05 16.40 -6.69
C SER A 813 26.17 15.75 -5.29
N VAL A 814 25.36 14.73 -5.03
CA VAL A 814 25.36 13.92 -3.80
C VAL A 814 25.45 12.43 -4.14
N TYR A 815 25.87 11.62 -3.17
CA TYR A 815 25.81 10.16 -3.22
C TYR A 815 24.65 9.69 -2.37
N GLU A 816 23.66 9.04 -2.99
CA GLU A 816 22.49 8.51 -2.30
C GLU A 816 22.51 6.98 -2.24
N ALA A 817 22.25 6.43 -1.05
CA ALA A 817 22.14 4.99 -0.83
C ALA A 817 21.11 4.67 0.26
N ASP A 818 20.59 3.45 0.21
CA ASP A 818 19.71 2.89 1.25
C ASP A 818 20.54 1.93 2.12
N VAL A 819 20.57 2.17 3.42
CA VAL A 819 21.51 1.56 4.39
C VAL A 819 20.77 1.02 5.62
N LEU A 820 21.21 -0.12 6.15
CA LEU A 820 20.51 -0.81 7.27
C LEU A 820 21.15 -0.57 8.65
N ASP A 821 22.39 -0.09 8.68
CA ASP A 821 23.25 -0.14 9.87
C ASP A 821 23.45 1.24 10.51
N SER A 822 22.64 1.53 11.54
CA SER A 822 22.65 2.75 12.37
C SER A 822 23.72 2.78 13.47
N ALA A 823 24.80 2.00 13.31
CA ALA A 823 25.95 2.00 14.21
C ALA A 823 27.30 2.02 13.47
N ALA A 824 27.30 2.28 12.16
CA ALA A 824 28.50 2.42 11.33
C ALA A 824 28.80 3.89 10.99
N VAL A 825 30.05 4.13 10.61
CA VAL A 825 30.48 5.35 9.89
C VAL A 825 30.38 5.06 8.40
N TYR A 826 29.94 6.04 7.61
CA TYR A 826 29.85 5.95 6.15
C TYR A 826 30.60 7.09 5.49
N ALA A 827 31.22 6.80 4.35
CA ALA A 827 31.84 7.81 3.49
C ALA A 827 31.77 7.37 2.01
N VAL A 828 31.87 8.32 1.10
CA VAL A 828 32.08 8.05 -0.33
C VAL A 828 33.59 7.97 -0.60
N VAL A 829 34.03 6.92 -1.28
CA VAL A 829 35.43 6.68 -1.64
C VAL A 829 35.60 6.33 -3.11
N GLU A 830 36.77 6.66 -3.66
CA GLU A 830 37.21 6.23 -4.99
C GLU A 830 37.76 4.80 -4.93
N ASN A 831 36.89 3.81 -5.13
CA ASN A 831 37.25 2.40 -5.02
C ASN A 831 37.74 1.85 -6.37
N LYS A 832 38.98 2.15 -6.74
CA LYS A 832 39.59 1.71 -8.01
C LYS A 832 40.00 0.22 -7.97
N VAL A 833 39.03 -0.68 -8.17
CA VAL A 833 39.28 -2.14 -8.21
C VAL A 833 39.91 -2.56 -9.55
N GLU A 834 41.05 -3.24 -9.50
CA GLU A 834 41.76 -3.76 -10.69
C GLU A 834 41.78 -5.31 -10.75
N PHE A 835 41.79 -5.86 -11.97
CA PHE A 835 41.77 -7.30 -12.22
C PHE A 835 42.75 -7.70 -13.34
N THR A 836 43.52 -8.75 -13.10
CA THR A 836 44.67 -9.18 -13.92
C THR A 836 44.31 -10.16 -15.04
N ASP A 837 43.03 -10.46 -15.25
CA ASP A 837 42.50 -11.46 -16.20
C ASP A 837 41.53 -10.88 -17.24
N LEU A 838 41.43 -9.55 -17.33
CA LEU A 838 40.52 -8.86 -18.27
C LEU A 838 41.04 -8.75 -19.72
N ALA A 839 42.19 -9.34 -20.05
CA ALA A 839 42.79 -9.26 -21.39
C ALA A 839 41.82 -9.69 -22.51
N ASN A 840 41.09 -10.79 -22.31
CA ASN A 840 40.09 -11.30 -23.26
C ASN A 840 38.69 -10.66 -23.07
N ALA A 841 38.57 -9.66 -22.20
CA ALA A 841 37.32 -9.03 -21.78
C ALA A 841 37.40 -7.48 -21.73
N LYS A 842 38.36 -6.87 -22.43
CA LYS A 842 38.58 -5.41 -22.44
C LYS A 842 37.35 -4.57 -22.80
N TRP A 843 36.45 -5.10 -23.64
CA TRP A 843 35.15 -4.52 -23.96
C TRP A 843 34.21 -4.34 -22.76
N ALA A 844 34.46 -5.02 -21.64
CA ALA A 844 33.71 -4.96 -20.40
C ALA A 844 34.48 -4.29 -19.25
N GLU A 845 35.75 -3.90 -19.45
CA GLU A 845 36.66 -3.50 -18.35
C GLU A 845 36.11 -2.35 -17.49
N THR A 846 35.69 -1.25 -18.11
CA THR A 846 35.07 -0.10 -17.40
C THR A 846 33.83 -0.50 -16.62
N SER A 847 32.99 -1.37 -17.18
CA SER A 847 31.77 -1.86 -16.50
C SER A 847 32.09 -2.77 -15.32
N ILE A 848 33.08 -3.65 -15.48
CA ILE A 848 33.58 -4.53 -14.41
C ILE A 848 34.18 -3.71 -13.27
N GLN A 849 34.94 -2.66 -13.59
CA GLN A 849 35.52 -1.74 -12.61
C GLN A 849 34.42 -0.96 -11.86
N GLY A 850 33.49 -0.30 -12.57
CA GLY A 850 32.47 0.55 -11.95
C GLY A 850 31.49 -0.20 -11.02
N ILE A 851 31.11 -1.43 -11.35
CA ILE A 851 30.27 -2.25 -10.45
C ILE A 851 31.06 -2.87 -9.29
N ALA A 852 32.37 -3.11 -9.45
CA ALA A 852 33.23 -3.61 -8.40
C ALA A 852 33.57 -2.50 -7.39
N ALA A 853 33.76 -1.27 -7.87
CA ALA A 853 33.90 -0.07 -7.06
C ALA A 853 32.69 0.13 -6.13
N LYS A 854 31.48 -0.04 -6.68
CA LYS A 854 30.18 -0.02 -5.95
C LYS A 854 29.90 -1.32 -5.19
N GLY A 855 30.87 -2.23 -5.09
CA GLY A 855 30.81 -3.49 -4.34
C GLY A 855 29.96 -4.60 -4.95
N ILE A 856 29.11 -4.32 -5.94
CA ILE A 856 28.04 -5.20 -6.47
C ILE A 856 28.58 -6.56 -6.91
N MET A 857 29.69 -6.57 -7.67
CA MET A 857 30.41 -7.78 -8.04
C MET A 857 31.84 -7.75 -7.49
N THR A 858 32.23 -8.80 -6.77
CA THR A 858 33.63 -9.01 -6.36
C THR A 858 34.35 -9.93 -7.34
N GLY A 859 35.68 -9.94 -7.27
CA GLY A 859 36.50 -10.98 -7.88
C GLY A 859 36.18 -12.37 -7.33
N VAL A 860 36.60 -13.41 -8.06
CA VAL A 860 36.53 -14.81 -7.59
C VAL A 860 37.75 -15.22 -6.76
N ALA A 861 38.86 -14.49 -6.93
CA ALA A 861 40.08 -14.59 -6.13
C ALA A 861 40.81 -13.23 -6.15
N ALA A 862 41.88 -13.10 -5.37
CA ALA A 862 42.70 -11.88 -5.35
C ALA A 862 43.18 -11.51 -6.77
N GLY A 863 42.84 -10.31 -7.23
CA GLY A 863 43.20 -9.82 -8.56
C GLY A 863 42.62 -10.61 -9.74
N LYS A 864 41.59 -11.44 -9.56
CA LYS A 864 40.94 -12.24 -10.63
C LYS A 864 39.42 -12.06 -10.65
N PHE A 865 38.89 -11.67 -11.80
CA PHE A 865 37.46 -11.48 -12.02
C PHE A 865 36.77 -12.71 -12.59
N ASP A 866 37.47 -13.57 -13.35
CA ASP A 866 36.89 -14.67 -14.15
C ASP A 866 35.76 -14.17 -15.08
N PRO A 867 36.08 -13.45 -16.17
CA PRO A 867 35.09 -12.78 -17.02
C PRO A 867 34.26 -13.72 -17.90
N SER A 868 34.76 -14.93 -18.19
CA SER A 868 34.14 -15.88 -19.13
C SER A 868 33.18 -16.86 -18.48
N ARG A 869 33.33 -17.19 -17.18
CA ARG A 869 32.42 -18.10 -16.47
C ARG A 869 30.97 -17.58 -16.48
N SER A 870 30.02 -18.50 -16.64
CA SER A 870 28.59 -18.22 -16.51
C SER A 870 28.17 -17.90 -15.07
N VAL A 871 27.23 -16.95 -14.93
CA VAL A 871 26.63 -16.59 -13.63
C VAL A 871 25.40 -17.44 -13.31
N THR A 872 25.26 -17.80 -12.03
CA THR A 872 24.13 -18.57 -11.50
C THR A 872 22.94 -17.68 -11.09
N ARG A 873 21.74 -18.26 -10.95
CA ARG A 873 20.53 -17.54 -10.50
C ARG A 873 20.70 -16.91 -9.11
N ALA A 874 21.38 -17.61 -8.20
CA ALA A 874 21.78 -17.09 -6.89
C ALA A 874 22.73 -15.88 -6.98
N GLU A 875 23.74 -15.95 -7.85
CA GLU A 875 24.68 -14.84 -8.07
C GLU A 875 23.98 -13.60 -8.64
N ILE A 876 23.14 -13.75 -9.66
CA ILE A 876 22.39 -12.64 -10.25
C ILE A 876 21.39 -12.04 -9.25
N ALA A 877 20.70 -12.85 -8.43
CA ALA A 877 19.83 -12.33 -7.38
C ALA A 877 20.60 -11.43 -6.41
N LYS A 878 21.77 -11.88 -5.93
CA LYS A 878 22.66 -11.05 -5.08
C LYS A 878 23.13 -9.78 -5.77
N MET A 879 23.52 -9.86 -7.04
CA MET A 879 24.01 -8.69 -7.79
C MET A 879 22.92 -7.64 -7.99
N ILE A 880 21.70 -8.05 -8.36
CA ILE A 880 20.59 -7.09 -8.55
C ILE A 880 20.14 -6.51 -7.21
N VAL A 881 20.00 -7.32 -6.17
CA VAL A 881 19.65 -6.82 -4.82
C VAL A 881 20.65 -5.79 -4.32
N ARG A 882 21.96 -5.98 -4.59
CA ARG A 882 22.99 -4.99 -4.22
C ARG A 882 23.10 -3.80 -5.18
N ALA A 883 22.76 -3.95 -6.46
CA ALA A 883 22.69 -2.83 -7.40
C ALA A 883 21.53 -1.87 -7.12
N PHE A 884 20.46 -2.36 -6.47
CA PHE A 884 19.26 -1.61 -6.11
C PHE A 884 19.09 -1.41 -4.58
N ASN A 885 20.11 -1.75 -3.77
CA ASN A 885 20.11 -1.65 -2.29
C ASN A 885 18.92 -2.34 -1.56
N LEU A 886 18.39 -3.41 -2.14
CA LEU A 886 17.18 -4.10 -1.66
C LEU A 886 17.45 -5.06 -0.48
N GLU A 887 18.64 -5.01 0.14
CA GLU A 887 19.07 -5.96 1.19
C GLU A 887 18.19 -5.94 2.46
N GLY A 888 17.34 -4.92 2.63
CA GLY A 888 16.33 -4.86 3.70
C GLY A 888 14.98 -5.53 3.37
N SER A 889 14.73 -5.89 2.10
CA SER A 889 13.50 -6.57 1.70
C SER A 889 13.58 -8.05 2.02
N SER A 890 12.49 -8.64 2.53
CA SER A 890 12.40 -10.08 2.78
C SER A 890 10.96 -10.58 2.63
N ALA A 891 10.82 -11.84 2.25
CA ALA A 891 9.58 -12.59 2.19
C ALA A 891 9.86 -14.06 2.56
N ASP A 892 8.86 -14.75 3.10
CA ASP A 892 8.99 -16.16 3.48
C ASP A 892 9.21 -17.05 2.24
N ILE A 893 10.37 -17.70 2.16
CA ILE A 893 10.75 -18.54 1.02
C ILE A 893 10.16 -19.94 1.18
N ALA A 894 9.25 -20.32 0.28
CA ALA A 894 8.68 -21.67 0.20
C ALA A 894 9.50 -22.66 -0.68
N PHE A 895 10.62 -22.23 -1.27
CA PHE A 895 11.43 -23.07 -2.17
C PHE A 895 12.26 -24.12 -1.41
N LYS A 896 12.10 -25.40 -1.77
CA LYS A 896 12.77 -26.55 -1.16
C LYS A 896 14.29 -26.57 -1.39
N ASP A 897 14.77 -25.85 -2.40
CA ASP A 897 16.17 -25.74 -2.79
C ASP A 897 16.85 -24.45 -2.29
N VAL A 898 16.20 -23.67 -1.42
CA VAL A 898 16.77 -22.49 -0.75
C VAL A 898 16.60 -22.62 0.76
N LYS A 899 17.69 -22.88 1.49
CA LYS A 899 17.67 -23.01 2.95
C LYS A 899 18.07 -21.68 3.59
N ALA A 900 17.51 -21.37 4.77
CA ALA A 900 17.85 -20.15 5.51
C ALA A 900 19.36 -20.01 5.87
N THR A 901 20.13 -21.10 5.80
CA THR A 901 21.60 -21.13 6.00
C THR A 901 22.41 -20.86 4.73
N ASP A 902 21.79 -20.86 3.55
CA ASP A 902 22.50 -20.70 2.28
C ASP A 902 22.84 -19.21 2.05
N TRP A 903 24.08 -18.91 1.62
CA TRP A 903 24.56 -17.52 1.47
C TRP A 903 23.69 -16.65 0.54
N PHE A 904 22.94 -17.27 -0.37
CA PHE A 904 22.04 -16.60 -1.32
C PHE A 904 20.62 -16.42 -0.78
N ALA A 905 20.22 -17.08 0.31
CA ALA A 905 18.86 -17.05 0.83
C ALA A 905 18.30 -15.64 1.09
N PRO A 906 18.98 -14.72 1.81
CA PRO A 906 18.47 -13.35 1.98
C PRO A 906 18.34 -12.59 0.65
N TYR A 907 19.25 -12.84 -0.29
CA TYR A 907 19.19 -12.21 -1.62
C TYR A 907 18.05 -12.77 -2.49
N VAL A 908 17.70 -14.05 -2.33
CA VAL A 908 16.50 -14.63 -2.97
C VAL A 908 15.24 -14.10 -2.30
N ALA A 909 15.20 -13.97 -0.96
CA ALA A 909 14.08 -13.39 -0.23
C ALA A 909 13.80 -11.96 -0.71
N ALA A 910 14.82 -11.10 -0.76
CA ALA A 910 14.73 -9.75 -1.27
C ALA A 910 14.25 -9.69 -2.73
N ALA A 911 14.87 -10.48 -3.63
CA ALA A 911 14.51 -10.47 -5.04
C ALA A 911 13.10 -11.02 -5.33
N VAL A 912 12.57 -11.91 -4.49
CA VAL A 912 11.17 -12.36 -4.56
C VAL A 912 10.23 -11.30 -3.98
N ALA A 913 10.53 -10.75 -2.80
CA ALA A 913 9.74 -9.71 -2.14
C ALA A 913 9.57 -8.45 -3.01
N SER A 914 10.62 -8.06 -3.76
CA SER A 914 10.59 -6.93 -4.69
C SER A 914 10.02 -7.28 -6.09
N GLY A 915 9.53 -8.51 -6.31
CA GLY A 915 8.93 -8.94 -7.60
C GLY A 915 9.93 -9.10 -8.75
N ILE A 916 11.24 -9.07 -8.47
CA ILE A 916 12.32 -9.12 -9.46
C ILE A 916 12.43 -10.52 -10.08
N THR A 917 12.19 -11.56 -9.28
CA THR A 917 12.32 -12.95 -9.73
C THR A 917 11.31 -13.87 -9.06
N ASN A 918 10.94 -14.92 -9.78
CA ASN A 918 10.06 -16.00 -9.31
C ASN A 918 10.87 -17.30 -9.29
N GLY A 919 10.33 -18.35 -8.65
CA GLY A 919 10.84 -19.71 -8.82
C GLY A 919 10.76 -20.18 -10.28
N ARG A 920 11.47 -21.27 -10.62
CA ARG A 920 11.26 -22.01 -11.87
C ARG A 920 10.08 -22.99 -11.75
N SER A 921 9.72 -23.37 -10.53
CA SER A 921 8.40 -23.92 -10.15
C SER A 921 7.85 -23.13 -8.96
N SER A 922 6.71 -23.55 -8.40
CA SER A 922 6.20 -23.04 -7.11
C SER A 922 7.09 -23.40 -5.91
N ASP A 923 7.96 -24.41 -6.03
CA ASP A 923 8.73 -24.99 -4.93
C ASP A 923 10.25 -25.10 -5.19
N SER A 924 10.75 -24.60 -6.33
CA SER A 924 12.18 -24.58 -6.68
C SER A 924 12.59 -23.26 -7.32
N PHE A 925 13.68 -22.67 -6.81
CA PHE A 925 14.33 -21.49 -7.37
C PHE A 925 15.44 -21.83 -8.38
N ALA A 926 16.00 -23.04 -8.32
CA ALA A 926 17.18 -23.49 -9.05
C ALA A 926 18.41 -22.55 -8.86
N PRO A 927 18.87 -22.30 -7.62
CA PRO A 927 19.88 -21.28 -7.32
C PRO A 927 21.20 -21.46 -8.07
N GLY A 928 21.67 -22.70 -8.20
CA GLY A 928 22.92 -23.04 -8.89
C GLY A 928 22.81 -23.13 -10.42
N ALA A 929 21.62 -22.97 -11.00
CA ALA A 929 21.47 -23.03 -12.46
C ALA A 929 22.00 -21.74 -13.13
N PRO A 930 22.61 -21.83 -14.32
CA PRO A 930 23.05 -20.66 -15.06
C PRO A 930 21.84 -19.81 -15.52
N VAL A 931 22.05 -18.50 -15.55
CA VAL A 931 21.07 -17.50 -16.02
C VAL A 931 21.25 -17.28 -17.52
N SER A 932 20.18 -17.44 -18.29
CA SER A 932 20.17 -17.03 -19.70
C SER A 932 20.10 -15.50 -19.85
N ARG A 933 20.65 -14.95 -20.94
CA ARG A 933 20.65 -13.49 -21.18
C ARG A 933 19.23 -12.89 -21.17
N GLN A 934 18.22 -13.64 -21.62
CA GLN A 934 16.82 -13.22 -21.51
C GLN A 934 16.27 -13.23 -20.08
N GLU A 935 16.61 -14.21 -19.24
CA GLU A 935 16.24 -14.19 -17.81
C GLU A 935 16.87 -12.99 -17.10
N LEU A 936 18.16 -12.72 -17.36
CA LEU A 936 18.85 -11.55 -16.78
C LEU A 936 18.21 -10.23 -17.22
N ALA A 937 17.89 -10.09 -18.52
CA ALA A 937 17.22 -8.90 -19.06
C ALA A 937 15.87 -8.63 -18.37
N VAL A 938 15.08 -9.68 -18.11
CA VAL A 938 13.81 -9.59 -17.39
C VAL A 938 14.01 -9.28 -15.91
N MET A 939 14.99 -9.87 -15.23
CA MET A 939 15.28 -9.57 -13.82
C MET A 939 15.72 -8.11 -13.63
N VAL A 940 16.60 -7.56 -14.49
CA VAL A 940 17.01 -6.14 -14.35
C VAL A 940 15.87 -5.17 -14.70
N THR A 941 15.07 -5.45 -15.73
CA THR A 941 13.93 -4.56 -16.07
C THR A 941 12.80 -4.60 -15.06
N ARG A 942 12.55 -5.75 -14.42
CA ARG A 942 11.67 -5.82 -13.25
C ARG A 942 12.20 -5.03 -12.05
N ALA A 943 13.52 -5.02 -11.82
CA ALA A 943 14.11 -4.19 -10.77
C ALA A 943 13.95 -2.68 -11.07
N MET A 944 14.09 -2.26 -12.34
CA MET A 944 13.80 -0.89 -12.78
C MET A 944 12.31 -0.54 -12.62
N GLN A 945 11.40 -1.44 -12.99
CA GLN A 945 9.95 -1.30 -12.75
C GLN A 945 9.62 -1.23 -11.25
N ALA A 946 10.33 -2.00 -10.41
CA ALA A 946 10.18 -1.97 -8.97
C ALA A 946 10.67 -0.65 -8.35
N ALA A 947 11.71 -0.03 -8.91
CA ALA A 947 12.23 1.28 -8.51
C ALA A 947 11.36 2.46 -8.98
N GLY A 948 10.65 2.33 -10.12
CA GLY A 948 9.74 3.35 -10.67
C GLY A 948 10.31 4.11 -11.87
N GLY A 949 9.45 4.84 -12.58
CA GLY A 949 9.82 5.62 -13.78
C GLY A 949 9.99 4.81 -15.08
N TYR A 950 9.88 3.48 -15.03
CA TYR A 950 10.02 2.57 -16.19
C TYR A 950 8.72 1.79 -16.43
N PRO A 951 7.81 2.27 -17.28
CA PRO A 951 6.55 1.58 -17.60
C PRO A 951 6.79 0.32 -18.44
N ALA A 952 5.76 -0.52 -18.57
CA ALA A 952 5.75 -1.60 -19.56
C ALA A 952 5.68 -1.02 -20.99
N LEU A 953 6.26 -1.72 -21.97
CA LEU A 953 6.13 -1.34 -23.38
C LEU A 953 4.74 -1.68 -23.92
N THR A 954 4.05 -0.69 -24.49
CA THR A 954 2.75 -0.86 -25.17
C THR A 954 2.86 -1.73 -26.43
N ASN A 955 4.05 -1.76 -27.07
CA ASN A 955 4.35 -2.65 -28.19
C ASN A 955 5.77 -3.23 -28.03
N PRO A 956 5.91 -4.42 -27.41
CA PRO A 956 7.21 -5.10 -27.28
C PRO A 956 7.84 -5.52 -28.61
N ASP A 957 7.03 -5.88 -29.60
CA ASP A 957 7.50 -6.40 -30.89
C ASP A 957 8.22 -5.32 -31.73
N ALA A 958 7.71 -4.08 -31.72
CA ALA A 958 8.37 -2.95 -32.38
C ALA A 958 9.80 -2.70 -31.85
N ALA A 959 10.02 -2.86 -30.54
CA ALA A 959 11.35 -2.74 -29.93
C ALA A 959 12.27 -3.94 -30.22
N LEU A 960 11.71 -5.10 -30.56
CA LEU A 960 12.45 -6.31 -30.92
C LEU A 960 12.71 -6.46 -32.43
N ALA A 961 11.99 -5.72 -33.28
CA ALA A 961 12.09 -5.79 -34.74
C ALA A 961 13.51 -5.57 -35.31
N ALA A 962 14.35 -4.82 -34.60
CA ALA A 962 15.75 -4.57 -34.96
C ALA A 962 16.71 -5.78 -34.74
N TYR A 963 16.23 -6.88 -34.15
CA TYR A 963 17.07 -8.02 -33.75
C TYR A 963 16.77 -9.27 -34.59
N LYS A 964 17.79 -9.81 -35.25
CA LYS A 964 17.68 -10.96 -36.17
C LYS A 964 17.19 -12.23 -35.49
N ASP A 965 17.49 -12.39 -34.21
CA ASP A 965 17.13 -13.53 -33.36
C ASP A 965 15.94 -13.26 -32.44
N GLN A 966 15.12 -12.24 -32.73
CA GLN A 966 13.95 -11.90 -31.91
C GLN A 966 12.93 -13.04 -31.75
N ALA A 967 12.85 -13.97 -32.71
CA ALA A 967 11.97 -15.13 -32.65
C ALA A 967 12.44 -16.19 -31.63
N SER A 968 13.70 -16.13 -31.18
CA SER A 968 14.26 -16.99 -30.14
C SER A 968 14.05 -16.45 -28.72
N VAL A 969 13.39 -15.29 -28.56
CA VAL A 969 13.01 -14.74 -27.25
C VAL A 969 11.74 -15.45 -26.76
N ALA A 970 11.81 -16.08 -25.58
CA ALA A 970 10.66 -16.78 -25.01
C ALA A 970 9.47 -15.83 -24.77
N ALA A 971 8.26 -16.21 -25.19
CA ALA A 971 7.08 -15.34 -25.18
C ALA A 971 6.80 -14.69 -23.82
N SER A 972 6.89 -15.45 -22.72
CA SER A 972 6.69 -14.97 -21.35
C SER A 972 7.78 -14.02 -20.82
N LEU A 973 8.93 -13.94 -21.50
CA LEU A 973 10.05 -13.04 -21.18
C LEU A 973 10.09 -11.83 -22.15
N ARG A 974 9.38 -11.91 -23.28
CA ARG A 974 9.41 -10.97 -24.40
C ARG A 974 9.22 -9.49 -23.98
N PRO A 975 8.28 -9.12 -23.08
CA PRO A 975 8.10 -7.71 -22.69
C PRO A 975 9.31 -7.10 -21.97
N GLY A 976 9.97 -7.86 -21.07
CA GLY A 976 11.15 -7.37 -20.34
C GLY A 976 12.42 -7.38 -21.18
N VAL A 977 12.57 -8.36 -22.08
CA VAL A 977 13.67 -8.35 -23.08
C VAL A 977 13.51 -7.16 -24.04
N ALA A 978 12.29 -6.88 -24.49
CA ALA A 978 11.98 -5.73 -25.33
C ALA A 978 12.28 -4.39 -24.62
N LEU A 979 11.90 -4.23 -23.35
CA LEU A 979 12.24 -3.03 -22.56
C LEU A 979 13.76 -2.89 -22.38
N ALA A 980 14.47 -3.98 -22.07
CA ALA A 980 15.92 -3.96 -21.92
C ALA A 980 16.64 -3.62 -23.24
N ALA A 981 16.09 -4.05 -24.38
CA ALA A 981 16.61 -3.73 -25.71
C ALA A 981 16.29 -2.28 -26.12
N GLN A 982 15.09 -1.78 -25.80
CA GLN A 982 14.67 -0.40 -26.04
C GLN A 982 15.51 0.62 -25.25
N LEU A 983 16.01 0.22 -24.08
CA LEU A 983 16.92 1.00 -23.23
C LEU A 983 18.41 0.77 -23.54
N GLY A 984 18.76 -0.03 -24.57
CA GLY A 984 20.15 -0.34 -24.94
C GLY A 984 20.93 -1.17 -23.89
N ILE A 985 20.27 -1.65 -22.85
CA ILE A 985 20.87 -2.45 -21.77
C ILE A 985 21.33 -3.81 -22.33
N VAL A 986 20.51 -4.43 -23.17
CA VAL A 986 20.86 -5.65 -23.93
C VAL A 986 20.84 -5.41 -25.43
N GLY A 987 21.41 -6.35 -26.18
CA GLY A 987 21.59 -6.25 -27.63
C GLY A 987 22.98 -5.74 -28.02
N SER A 988 23.49 -6.24 -29.14
CA SER A 988 24.67 -5.73 -29.83
C SER A 988 24.67 -6.24 -31.28
N GLY A 989 25.09 -5.43 -32.26
CA GLY A 989 25.20 -5.85 -33.66
C GLY A 989 23.92 -6.40 -34.32
N GLY A 990 22.74 -6.04 -33.79
CA GLY A 990 21.45 -6.58 -34.25
C GLY A 990 21.14 -8.01 -33.79
N VAL A 991 21.77 -8.49 -32.71
CA VAL A 991 21.45 -9.78 -32.07
C VAL A 991 21.36 -9.66 -30.54
N LEU A 992 20.55 -10.54 -29.93
CA LEU A 992 20.29 -10.59 -28.48
C LEU A 992 21.03 -11.77 -27.80
N GLN A 993 21.14 -12.90 -28.49
CA GLN A 993 21.54 -14.23 -27.99
C GLN A 993 20.70 -14.67 -26.76
N PRO A 994 19.35 -14.72 -26.85
CA PRO A 994 18.47 -14.75 -25.67
C PRO A 994 18.68 -15.97 -24.76
N ALA A 995 18.74 -17.18 -25.33
CA ALA A 995 18.87 -18.42 -24.57
C ALA A 995 20.29 -18.73 -24.06
N LYS A 996 21.31 -18.00 -24.53
CA LYS A 996 22.72 -18.21 -24.14
C LYS A 996 22.93 -17.87 -22.65
N PRO A 997 23.66 -18.70 -21.88
CA PRO A 997 24.09 -18.35 -20.52
C PRO A 997 24.91 -17.05 -20.49
N ALA A 998 24.52 -16.09 -19.64
CA ALA A 998 25.28 -14.86 -19.43
C ALA A 998 26.62 -15.17 -18.74
N SER A 999 27.72 -14.60 -19.23
CA SER A 999 29.01 -14.62 -18.53
C SER A 999 29.07 -13.54 -17.44
N ARG A 1000 30.07 -13.60 -16.55
CA ARG A 1000 30.35 -12.56 -15.57
C ARG A 1000 30.64 -11.19 -16.21
N ALA A 1001 31.34 -11.15 -17.34
CA ALA A 1001 31.55 -9.90 -18.09
C ALA A 1001 30.26 -9.37 -18.75
N GLU A 1002 29.40 -10.25 -19.27
CA GLU A 1002 28.11 -9.83 -19.83
C GLU A 1002 27.14 -9.33 -18.74
N ALA A 1003 27.08 -10.02 -17.60
CA ALA A 1003 26.32 -9.58 -16.44
C ALA A 1003 26.82 -8.22 -15.92
N ALA A 1004 28.15 -8.03 -15.89
CA ALA A 1004 28.77 -6.77 -15.50
C ALA A 1004 28.34 -5.60 -16.39
N VAL A 1005 28.40 -5.77 -17.71
CA VAL A 1005 27.98 -4.73 -18.68
C VAL A 1005 26.48 -4.45 -18.61
N ILE A 1006 25.65 -5.49 -18.42
CA ILE A 1006 24.19 -5.32 -18.28
C ILE A 1006 23.85 -4.53 -17.02
N LEU A 1007 24.41 -4.89 -15.86
CA LEU A 1007 24.19 -4.17 -14.60
C LEU A 1007 24.73 -2.73 -14.65
N TYR A 1008 25.91 -2.53 -15.24
CA TYR A 1008 26.48 -1.19 -15.42
C TYR A 1008 25.61 -0.29 -16.30
N ARG A 1009 25.10 -0.80 -17.43
CA ARG A 1009 24.15 -0.08 -18.28
C ARG A 1009 22.83 0.22 -17.56
N THR A 1010 22.31 -0.73 -16.78
CA THR A 1010 21.15 -0.50 -15.91
C THR A 1010 21.39 0.65 -14.94
N LEU A 1011 22.54 0.70 -14.25
CA LEU A 1011 22.87 1.80 -13.34
C LEU A 1011 23.03 3.15 -14.06
N LYS A 1012 23.68 3.19 -15.23
CA LYS A 1012 23.75 4.40 -16.06
C LYS A 1012 22.36 4.90 -16.46
N GLN A 1013 21.46 3.99 -16.80
CA GLN A 1013 20.08 4.32 -17.16
C GLN A 1013 19.30 4.91 -15.97
N LEU A 1014 19.56 4.45 -14.74
CA LEU A 1014 19.01 5.02 -13.49
C LEU A 1014 19.62 6.37 -13.10
N GLN A 1015 20.81 6.72 -13.59
CA GLN A 1015 21.49 7.99 -13.32
C GLN A 1015 21.08 9.12 -14.27
N SER A 1016 20.50 8.79 -15.44
CA SER A 1016 19.95 9.76 -16.41
C SER A 1016 18.49 10.10 -16.11
#